data_AF-A0A165NNT2-F1
#
_entry.id   AF-A0A165NNT2-F1
#
_cell.length_a   1.000
_cell.length_b   1.000
_cell.length_c   1.000
_cell.angle_alpha   90.00
_cell.angle_beta   90.00
_cell.angle_gamma   90.00
#
_symmetry.space_group_name_H-M   'P 1'
#
loop_
_entity.id
_entity.type
_entity.pdbx_description
1 polymer ?
#
loop_
_entity_poly.entity_id
_entity_poly.type
_entity_poly.pdbx_seq_one_letter_code
_entity_poly.pdbx_strand_id
1 'polypeptide(L)'
;MSDVASDTPSPASLSPSPYSLDQVVAIHTSKIAKFLQSEIPLAIWAPETKFAGSTAWDIKSINRIIELGIPRMPDKGIPDMVLHALGRTDTLDATFSARLDDVLGGDEHIFIANAAGTGKTRLLAEVLLRVWGLYFTFSLGTVLNTYGSSDLVREVSSIGTQELFGSGLYTFLPASSRMSRAALRKLAHNRVLARRLFQRLLLARLLVFNDFCVLCQQHNIPDRDARYRWLLLQFRPEEVVRADPLRDILVALQDESDEEVSGRIATLCQGTCAKLRFIAVDDMQVGMSRARFAFASKDHLRNAPLVRELLLVVCDSLPQSRLLLSGRRLDLDMVEEALSASQAVVKNVRHVYDLGSVDSEAHCTAYLQHFFARAITAADCHNVYSWTRGRHGYLALLTSYLLVFGVRHLRRVLDSMIVRLTGHERPASSLQANWFFHNVKLVMDDKDLEGSSATLDLRRATLDYALHGRQSTFTTHSRDLVGISAATFSSSSEACISEPIVMARLTQWLTTSTTASLHGVITRKLEDNTLVVDDAAFICGLAPALWDALSGGMTLQDLFDFPGHKPIWASHAAAFALPQLTQRRNHFKLLDARPPEGLIRSATSPQDVLDWLHTGSHPFIIPDVDFGADLLFVMQIHSQGYILVCVHTKFMEPVRGRRDLRAVPRDPGTFYNNVPEAQERFLSALNKFPQLQLGSRKRARGAEDPLARYARFPTLSLLCFKEPWRANESYDPPVASVNFTRLLQLRRPVEVDIAAVASRIMGSE
;
A
#
# COMPACT_ATOMS: atom_id res chain seq x y z
N MET A 1 -10.81 -12.09 -8.95
CA MET A 1 -12.05 -12.18 -8.15
C MET A 1 -12.10 -13.58 -7.59
N SER A 2 -11.83 -13.74 -6.29
CA SER A 2 -12.10 -15.00 -5.59
C SER A 2 -13.08 -14.61 -4.50
N ASP A 3 -14.31 -15.09 -4.65
CA ASP A 3 -15.42 -14.82 -3.76
C ASP A 3 -15.06 -15.32 -2.37
N VAL A 4 -14.70 -14.39 -1.50
CA VAL A 4 -15.02 -14.55 -0.09
C VAL A 4 -16.54 -14.47 -0.09
N ALA A 5 -17.20 -15.61 0.10
CA ALA A 5 -18.55 -15.65 0.60
C ALA A 5 -18.53 -14.87 1.92
N SER A 6 -18.73 -13.56 1.83
CA SER A 6 -19.24 -12.80 2.94
C SER A 6 -20.57 -13.47 3.26
N ASP A 7 -20.75 -13.87 4.51
CA ASP A 7 -22.08 -14.04 5.10
C ASP A 7 -22.78 -12.68 5.06
N THR A 8 -23.11 -12.21 3.85
CA THR A 8 -24.08 -11.16 3.64
C THR A 8 -25.40 -11.82 3.96
N PRO A 9 -26.09 -11.41 5.04
CA PRO A 9 -27.42 -11.90 5.30
C PRO A 9 -28.25 -11.71 4.04
N SER A 10 -28.96 -12.77 3.63
CA SER A 10 -29.89 -12.73 2.51
C SER A 10 -30.72 -11.44 2.60
N PRO A 11 -30.89 -10.67 1.51
CA PRO A 11 -31.63 -9.43 1.54
C PRO A 11 -33.09 -9.75 1.88
N ALA A 12 -33.40 -9.79 3.18
CA ALA A 12 -34.76 -9.81 3.66
C ALA A 12 -35.38 -8.54 3.09
N SER A 13 -36.32 -8.71 2.16
CA SER A 13 -37.15 -7.63 1.66
C SER A 13 -37.70 -6.89 2.88
N LEU A 14 -37.31 -5.62 3.04
CA LEU A 14 -37.78 -4.79 4.14
C LEU A 14 -39.30 -4.74 4.04
N SER A 15 -39.99 -5.47 4.91
CA SER A 15 -41.44 -5.37 5.02
C SER A 15 -41.78 -3.93 5.41
N PRO A 16 -42.76 -3.28 4.77
CA PRO A 16 -43.15 -1.92 5.11
C PRO A 16 -43.44 -1.80 6.61
N SER A 17 -42.98 -0.71 7.22
CA SER A 17 -43.22 -0.44 8.64
C SER A 17 -44.73 -0.30 8.86
N PRO A 18 -45.32 -0.95 9.87
CA PRO A 18 -46.74 -0.76 10.20
C PRO A 18 -47.04 0.63 10.80
N TYR A 19 -46.00 1.45 11.04
CA TYR A 19 -46.10 2.77 11.65
C TYR A 19 -45.91 3.88 10.63
N SER A 20 -46.65 4.99 10.78
CA SER A 20 -46.42 6.19 9.98
C SER A 20 -45.06 6.83 10.30
N LEU A 21 -44.53 7.64 9.39
CA LEU A 21 -43.27 8.36 9.59
C LEU A 21 -43.24 9.12 10.92
N ASP A 22 -44.30 9.89 11.23
CA ASP A 22 -44.38 10.70 12.45
C ASP A 22 -44.42 9.83 13.71
N GLN A 23 -45.03 8.64 13.65
CA GLN A 23 -45.01 7.67 14.76
C GLN A 23 -43.59 7.13 14.98
N VAL A 24 -42.88 6.77 13.91
CA VAL A 24 -41.50 6.28 13.98
C VAL A 24 -40.59 7.37 14.54
N VAL A 25 -40.69 8.61 14.05
CA VAL A 25 -39.96 9.76 14.56
C VAL A 25 -40.24 9.94 16.06
N ALA A 26 -41.51 9.97 16.48
CA ALA A 26 -41.87 10.13 17.89
C ALA A 26 -41.29 9.04 18.80
N ILE A 27 -41.28 7.77 18.35
CA ILE A 27 -40.67 6.65 19.07
C ILE A 27 -39.17 6.91 19.30
N HIS A 28 -38.45 7.32 18.25
CA HIS A 28 -37.02 7.60 18.36
C HIS A 28 -36.72 8.87 19.15
N THR A 29 -37.53 9.91 19.02
CA THR A 29 -37.42 11.15 19.81
C THR A 29 -37.56 10.86 21.30
N SER A 30 -38.44 9.94 21.70
CA SER A 30 -38.51 9.47 23.09
C SER A 30 -37.23 8.76 23.56
N LYS A 31 -36.63 7.90 22.71
CA LYS A 31 -35.36 7.22 23.02
C LYS A 31 -34.19 8.21 23.11
N ILE A 32 -34.14 9.19 22.21
CA ILE A 32 -33.12 10.24 22.19
C ILE A 32 -33.25 11.14 23.43
N ALA A 33 -34.47 11.51 23.84
CA ALA A 33 -34.71 12.28 25.06
C ALA A 33 -34.17 11.55 26.30
N LYS A 34 -34.42 10.24 26.40
CA LYS A 34 -33.85 9.40 27.48
C LYS A 34 -32.31 9.39 27.45
N PHE A 35 -31.72 9.25 26.26
CA PHE A 35 -30.26 9.29 26.10
C PHE A 35 -29.66 10.65 26.48
N LEU A 36 -30.32 11.77 26.15
CA LEU A 36 -29.83 13.11 26.51
C LEU A 36 -29.81 13.33 28.03
N GLN A 37 -30.77 12.75 28.75
CA GLN A 37 -30.87 12.84 30.21
C GLN A 37 -30.00 11.84 30.95
N SER A 38 -29.58 10.74 30.31
CA SER A 38 -28.73 9.73 30.93
C SER A 38 -27.27 10.17 30.97
N GLU A 39 -26.49 9.55 31.85
CA GLU A 39 -25.04 9.52 31.68
C GLU A 39 -24.67 8.93 30.31
N ILE A 40 -23.51 9.29 29.78
CA ILE A 40 -23.03 8.80 28.49
C ILE A 40 -22.89 7.26 28.59
N PRO A 41 -23.69 6.48 27.85
CA PRO A 41 -23.86 5.05 28.10
C PRO A 41 -22.78 4.19 27.40
N LEU A 42 -21.59 4.75 27.14
CA LEU A 42 -20.51 3.96 26.55
C LEU A 42 -20.00 2.98 27.59
N ALA A 43 -20.14 1.68 27.30
CA ALA A 43 -19.60 0.67 28.19
C ALA A 43 -18.08 0.85 28.28
N ILE A 44 -17.56 1.03 29.50
CA ILE A 44 -16.12 1.08 29.73
C ILE A 44 -15.58 -0.34 29.58
N TRP A 45 -14.50 -0.48 28.82
CA TRP A 45 -13.78 -1.72 28.70
C TRP A 45 -12.96 -1.96 29.98
N ALA A 46 -13.01 -3.18 30.49
CA ALA A 46 -12.25 -3.59 31.67
C ALA A 46 -11.31 -4.75 31.29
N PRO A 47 -10.04 -4.72 31.74
CA PRO A 47 -9.10 -5.81 31.50
C PRO A 47 -9.47 -7.07 32.28
N GLU A 48 -9.23 -8.24 31.69
CA GLU A 48 -9.33 -9.52 32.40
C GLU A 48 -8.07 -9.78 33.25
N THR A 49 -8.25 -10.34 34.45
CA THR A 49 -7.13 -10.66 35.36
C THR A 49 -6.27 -11.81 34.83
N LYS A 50 -6.87 -12.71 34.05
CA LYS A 50 -6.20 -13.91 33.53
C LYS A 50 -6.48 -14.05 32.04
N PHE A 51 -5.43 -14.41 31.29
CA PHE A 51 -5.54 -14.83 29.90
C PHE A 51 -4.86 -16.20 29.75
N ALA A 52 -5.55 -17.15 29.12
CA ALA A 52 -5.07 -18.53 28.92
C ALA A 52 -4.54 -19.19 30.22
N GLY A 53 -5.20 -18.93 31.36
CA GLY A 53 -4.81 -19.45 32.68
C GLY A 53 -3.63 -18.73 33.34
N SER A 54 -2.97 -17.79 32.65
CA SER A 54 -1.87 -16.99 33.17
C SER A 54 -2.32 -15.59 33.62
N THR A 55 -1.63 -15.00 34.59
CA THR A 55 -1.95 -13.63 35.05
C THR A 55 -1.52 -12.61 34.00
N ALA A 56 -2.50 -11.96 33.37
CA ALA A 56 -2.29 -10.97 32.32
C ALA A 56 -1.86 -9.61 32.92
N TRP A 57 -2.50 -9.22 34.02
CA TRP A 57 -2.30 -7.95 34.70
C TRP A 57 -2.21 -8.12 36.22
N ASP A 58 -1.41 -7.27 36.87
CA ASP A 58 -1.51 -7.06 38.31
C ASP A 58 -2.64 -6.08 38.66
N ILE A 59 -3.11 -6.12 39.91
CA ILE A 59 -4.27 -5.35 40.37
C ILE A 59 -4.04 -3.83 40.22
N LYS A 60 -2.82 -3.33 40.44
CA LYS A 60 -2.54 -1.89 40.32
C LYS A 60 -2.63 -1.45 38.86
N SER A 61 -2.12 -2.25 37.94
CA SER A 61 -2.26 -2.01 36.50
C SER A 61 -3.72 -2.05 36.06
N ILE A 62 -4.53 -3.00 36.56
CA ILE A 62 -5.97 -3.07 36.28
C ILE A 62 -6.68 -1.79 36.69
N ASN A 63 -6.49 -1.34 37.94
CA ASN A 63 -7.16 -0.14 38.44
C ASN A 63 -6.80 1.09 37.60
N ARG A 64 -5.51 1.27 37.27
CA ARG A 64 -5.07 2.35 36.38
C ARG A 64 -5.72 2.26 35.00
N ILE A 65 -5.75 1.08 34.39
CA ILE A 65 -6.35 0.89 33.06
C ILE A 65 -7.85 1.23 33.09
N ILE A 66 -8.55 0.87 34.16
CA ILE A 66 -9.96 1.25 34.37
C ILE A 66 -10.10 2.78 34.49
N GLU A 67 -9.20 3.45 35.23
CA GLU A 67 -9.18 4.91 35.37
C GLU A 67 -8.95 5.65 34.04
N LEU A 68 -8.35 5.00 33.03
CA LEU A 68 -8.22 5.57 31.68
C LEU A 68 -9.59 5.73 30.98
N GLY A 69 -10.64 5.03 31.44
CA GLY A 69 -12.00 5.16 30.91
C GLY A 69 -12.12 4.74 29.44
N ILE A 70 -11.36 3.74 29.02
CA ILE A 70 -11.31 3.29 27.62
C ILE A 70 -12.68 2.71 27.23
N PRO A 71 -13.36 3.22 26.19
CA PRO A 71 -14.63 2.64 25.76
C PRO A 71 -14.44 1.22 25.22
N ARG A 72 -15.48 0.39 25.32
CA ARG A 72 -15.51 -0.97 24.76
C ARG A 72 -16.04 -0.93 23.32
N MET A 73 -15.48 -1.76 22.45
CA MET A 73 -16.04 -2.01 21.11
C MET A 73 -17.29 -2.90 21.21
N PRO A 74 -18.39 -2.54 20.52
CA PRO A 74 -19.57 -3.40 20.41
C PRO A 74 -19.17 -4.78 19.86
N ASP A 75 -19.80 -5.82 20.40
CA ASP A 75 -19.71 -7.24 19.98
C ASP A 75 -18.35 -7.93 20.07
N LYS A 76 -17.24 -7.18 20.17
CA LYS A 76 -15.87 -7.71 20.12
C LYS A 76 -15.22 -7.83 21.49
N GLY A 77 -15.71 -7.10 22.49
CA GLY A 77 -15.12 -7.13 23.84
C GLY A 77 -13.71 -6.55 23.95
N ILE A 78 -13.24 -5.86 22.91
CA ILE A 78 -11.91 -5.23 22.88
C ILE A 78 -12.01 -3.72 23.19
N PRO A 79 -10.91 -3.07 23.63
CA PRO A 79 -10.90 -1.63 23.84
C PRO A 79 -11.01 -0.85 22.51
N ASP A 80 -11.84 0.20 22.52
CA ASP A 80 -12.01 1.14 21.42
C ASP A 80 -11.00 2.30 21.53
N MET A 81 -9.95 2.21 20.73
CA MET A 81 -8.90 3.24 20.67
C MET A 81 -9.29 4.46 19.84
N VAL A 82 -10.32 4.38 18.99
CA VAL A 82 -10.80 5.51 18.17
C VAL A 82 -11.71 6.43 18.98
N LEU A 83 -12.42 5.93 19.98
CA LEU A 83 -13.22 6.74 20.91
C LEU A 83 -12.50 7.05 22.23
N HIS A 84 -11.41 6.35 22.55
CA HIS A 84 -10.59 6.68 23.71
C HIS A 84 -10.05 8.10 23.65
N ALA A 85 -10.08 8.82 24.78
CA ALA A 85 -9.62 10.21 24.90
C ALA A 85 -10.21 11.19 23.84
N LEU A 86 -11.40 10.91 23.30
CA LEU A 86 -12.04 11.74 22.28
C LEU A 86 -12.27 13.18 22.80
N GLY A 87 -11.84 14.17 22.04
CA GLY A 87 -11.80 15.58 22.45
C GLY A 87 -10.54 15.98 23.23
N ARG A 88 -9.65 15.03 23.49
CA ARG A 88 -8.37 15.17 24.23
C ARG A 88 -7.24 14.35 23.58
N THR A 89 -7.23 14.26 22.25
CA THR A 89 -6.21 13.49 21.51
C THR A 89 -4.79 14.03 21.73
N ASP A 90 -4.65 15.30 22.11
CA ASP A 90 -3.40 15.94 22.51
C ASP A 90 -2.66 15.18 23.63
N THR A 91 -3.40 14.42 24.46
CA THR A 91 -2.81 13.55 25.49
C THR A 91 -2.05 12.35 24.92
N LEU A 92 -2.39 11.91 23.71
CA LEU A 92 -1.75 10.79 23.00
C LEU A 92 -0.80 11.27 21.89
N ASP A 93 -1.03 12.48 21.39
CA ASP A 93 -0.26 13.11 20.34
C ASP A 93 -0.29 14.63 20.50
N ALA A 94 0.78 15.18 21.07
CA ALA A 94 0.91 16.61 21.37
C ALA A 94 0.78 17.52 20.13
N THR A 95 0.99 16.98 18.92
CA THR A 95 0.92 17.73 17.66
C THR A 95 -0.48 17.71 17.03
N PHE A 96 -1.42 16.93 17.58
CA PHE A 96 -2.75 16.74 17.00
C PHE A 96 -3.58 18.02 16.94
N SER A 97 -3.51 18.88 17.97
CA SER A 97 -4.32 20.11 18.01
C SER A 97 -4.00 21.04 16.84
N ALA A 98 -2.73 21.20 16.47
CA ALA A 98 -2.34 22.02 15.32
C ALA A 98 -2.92 21.49 14.00
N ARG A 99 -2.94 20.17 13.81
CA ARG A 99 -3.56 19.54 12.63
C ARG A 99 -5.07 19.69 12.62
N LEU A 100 -5.72 19.55 13.78
CA LEU A 100 -7.17 19.76 13.90
C LEU A 100 -7.54 21.22 13.57
N ASP A 101 -6.76 22.18 14.05
CA ASP A 101 -6.96 23.60 13.78
C ASP A 101 -6.74 23.92 12.29
N ASP A 102 -5.74 23.32 11.65
CA ASP A 102 -5.56 23.44 10.20
C ASP A 102 -6.78 22.94 9.43
N VAL A 103 -7.34 21.77 9.79
CA VAL A 103 -8.56 21.23 9.16
C VAL A 103 -9.76 22.12 9.40
N LEU A 104 -9.95 22.66 10.60
CA LEU A 104 -11.06 23.56 10.89
C LEU A 104 -10.90 24.92 10.17
N GLY A 105 -9.67 25.29 9.85
CA GLY A 105 -9.29 26.47 9.10
C GLY A 105 -9.83 26.51 7.66
N GLY A 106 -9.94 27.74 7.14
CA GLY A 106 -10.41 28.04 5.79
C GLY A 106 -11.90 27.85 5.57
N ASP A 107 -12.35 28.14 4.35
CA ASP A 107 -13.75 27.98 3.93
C ASP A 107 -13.94 26.86 2.89
N GLU A 108 -12.84 26.28 2.40
CA GLU A 108 -12.81 25.25 1.37
C GLU A 108 -13.46 23.93 1.83
N HIS A 109 -13.97 23.14 0.89
CA HIS A 109 -14.23 21.73 1.17
C HIS A 109 -12.92 21.00 1.46
N ILE A 110 -12.97 19.90 2.21
CA ILE A 110 -11.76 19.21 2.65
C ILE A 110 -11.80 17.77 2.19
N PHE A 111 -10.70 17.33 1.60
CA PHE A 111 -10.42 15.93 1.38
C PHE A 111 -9.26 15.49 2.26
N ILE A 112 -9.57 14.66 3.25
CA ILE A 112 -8.62 13.98 4.12
C ILE A 112 -8.18 12.69 3.43
N ALA A 113 -6.98 12.69 2.85
CA ALA A 113 -6.46 11.53 2.12
C ALA A 113 -5.14 11.05 2.66
N ASN A 114 -5.10 9.77 3.01
CA ASN A 114 -3.88 9.02 3.23
C ASN A 114 -4.22 7.53 3.33
N ALA A 115 -3.21 6.68 3.53
CA ALA A 115 -3.40 5.24 3.59
C ALA A 115 -4.28 4.78 4.77
N ALA A 116 -4.75 3.53 4.75
CA ALA A 116 -5.54 2.99 5.87
C ALA A 116 -4.73 2.99 7.17
N GLY A 117 -5.34 3.42 8.29
CA GLY A 117 -4.69 3.46 9.60
C GLY A 117 -4.00 4.76 9.97
N THR A 118 -4.05 5.81 9.14
CA THR A 118 -3.46 7.13 9.45
C THR A 118 -4.30 8.01 10.39
N GLY A 119 -5.42 7.51 10.93
CA GLY A 119 -6.26 8.29 11.86
C GLY A 119 -7.34 9.17 11.21
N LYS A 120 -7.68 8.97 9.93
CA LYS A 120 -8.73 9.75 9.22
C LYS A 120 -10.05 9.79 9.98
N THR A 121 -10.63 8.63 10.32
CA THR A 121 -11.90 8.55 11.05
C THR A 121 -11.82 9.23 12.43
N ARG A 122 -10.67 9.14 13.12
CA ARG A 122 -10.44 9.85 14.38
C ARG A 122 -10.45 11.37 14.18
N LEU A 123 -9.79 11.86 13.12
CA LEU A 123 -9.77 13.28 12.79
C LEU A 123 -11.18 13.79 12.42
N LEU A 124 -11.97 13.02 11.66
CA LEU A 124 -13.38 13.32 11.38
C LEU A 124 -14.20 13.45 12.67
N ALA A 125 -14.03 12.50 13.60
CA ALA A 125 -14.71 12.53 14.89
C ALA A 125 -14.34 13.79 15.70
N GLU A 126 -13.05 14.13 15.76
CA GLU A 126 -12.55 15.30 16.49
C GLU A 126 -13.03 16.62 15.87
N VAL A 127 -13.15 16.71 14.54
CA VAL A 127 -13.80 17.84 13.88
C VAL A 127 -15.26 17.94 14.32
N LEU A 128 -16.02 16.86 14.24
CA LEU A 128 -17.46 16.86 14.59
C LEU A 128 -17.75 17.08 16.09
N LEU A 129 -16.75 16.97 16.97
CA LEU A 129 -16.85 17.44 18.35
C LEU A 129 -16.76 18.96 18.49
N ARG A 130 -16.04 19.62 17.58
CA ARG A 130 -15.83 21.07 17.60
C ARG A 130 -16.94 21.81 16.90
N VAL A 131 -17.55 21.20 15.89
CA VAL A 131 -18.56 21.82 15.03
C VAL A 131 -19.70 20.85 14.74
N TRP A 132 -20.92 21.38 14.61
CA TRP A 132 -22.08 20.59 14.25
C TRP A 132 -21.98 20.07 12.81
N GLY A 133 -22.28 18.80 12.61
CA GLY A 133 -22.26 18.19 11.29
C GLY A 133 -22.91 16.81 11.21
N LEU A 134 -23.11 16.33 9.99
CA LEU A 134 -23.64 15.00 9.70
C LEU A 134 -22.50 14.05 9.30
N TYR A 135 -22.57 12.78 9.71
CA TYR A 135 -21.52 11.77 9.45
C TYR A 135 -22.04 10.58 8.64
N PHE A 136 -21.60 10.45 7.40
CA PHE A 136 -21.90 9.34 6.50
C PHE A 136 -20.70 8.41 6.39
N THR A 137 -20.92 7.11 6.25
CA THR A 137 -19.85 6.13 6.00
C THR A 137 -20.26 5.16 4.89
N PHE A 138 -19.33 4.85 3.99
CA PHE A 138 -19.53 3.81 2.98
C PHE A 138 -19.04 2.43 3.44
N SER A 139 -18.47 2.32 4.64
CA SER A 139 -17.99 1.05 5.19
C SER A 139 -18.45 0.85 6.64
N LEU A 140 -18.83 -0.38 6.96
CA LEU A 140 -19.21 -0.80 8.30
C LEU A 140 -18.87 -2.28 8.48
N GLY A 141 -18.62 -2.71 9.73
CA GLY A 141 -18.52 -4.12 10.11
C GLY A 141 -17.11 -4.71 10.07
N THR A 142 -16.08 -3.94 9.74
CA THR A 142 -14.69 -4.40 9.86
C THR A 142 -14.16 -4.16 11.28
N VAL A 143 -13.05 -4.79 11.69
CA VAL A 143 -12.40 -4.48 12.99
C VAL A 143 -11.93 -3.04 13.07
N LEU A 144 -11.55 -2.46 11.94
CA LEU A 144 -10.98 -1.12 11.86
C LEU A 144 -12.01 -0.04 11.51
N ASN A 145 -13.21 -0.44 11.06
CA ASN A 145 -14.32 0.47 10.82
C ASN A 145 -15.64 -0.14 11.29
N THR A 146 -16.05 0.26 12.49
CA THR A 146 -17.32 -0.11 13.15
C THR A 146 -18.22 1.09 13.41
N TYR A 147 -17.90 2.27 12.89
CA TYR A 147 -18.58 3.50 13.26
C TYR A 147 -19.56 3.96 12.19
N GLY A 148 -20.73 4.40 12.63
CA GLY A 148 -21.76 4.95 11.75
C GLY A 148 -23.06 4.16 11.85
N SER A 149 -24.15 4.81 11.47
CA SER A 149 -25.38 4.11 11.11
C SER A 149 -25.12 3.18 9.92
N SER A 150 -25.87 2.09 9.87
CA SER A 150 -25.84 1.17 8.73
C SER A 150 -26.71 1.63 7.56
N ASP A 151 -27.37 2.80 7.67
CA ASP A 151 -28.25 3.41 6.70
C ASP A 151 -27.65 3.44 5.27
N LEU A 152 -26.59 4.21 5.06
CA LEU A 152 -25.98 4.39 3.74
C LEU A 152 -25.41 3.08 3.17
N VAL A 153 -24.71 2.29 3.99
CA VAL A 153 -24.08 1.03 3.56
C VAL A 153 -25.12 0.02 3.09
N ARG A 154 -26.22 -0.12 3.84
CA ARG A 154 -27.32 -1.03 3.48
C ARG A 154 -28.07 -0.54 2.26
N GLU A 155 -28.42 0.75 2.19
CA GLU A 155 -29.12 1.30 1.02
C GLU A 155 -28.29 1.14 -0.26
N VAL A 156 -27.01 1.50 -0.23
CA VAL A 156 -26.14 1.34 -1.42
C VAL A 156 -26.00 -0.13 -1.83
N SER A 157 -26.07 -1.06 -0.87
CA SER A 157 -26.01 -2.50 -1.12
C SER A 157 -27.35 -3.09 -1.57
N SER A 158 -28.48 -2.47 -1.20
CA SER A 158 -29.83 -2.91 -1.56
C SER A 158 -30.28 -2.40 -2.92
N ILE A 159 -29.58 -1.40 -3.49
CA ILE A 159 -29.83 -0.95 -4.86
C ILE A 159 -29.62 -2.14 -5.82
N GLY A 160 -30.74 -2.69 -6.29
CA GLY A 160 -30.75 -3.75 -7.30
C GLY A 160 -30.13 -3.28 -8.62
N THR A 161 -29.70 -4.25 -9.41
CA THR A 161 -29.27 -4.00 -10.79
C THR A 161 -30.40 -4.38 -11.74
N GLN A 162 -30.58 -3.54 -12.77
CA GLN A 162 -31.61 -3.76 -13.78
C GLN A 162 -31.42 -5.12 -14.48
N GLU A 163 -30.18 -5.58 -14.63
CA GLU A 163 -29.85 -6.87 -15.27
C GLU A 163 -30.33 -8.08 -14.46
N LEU A 164 -30.37 -7.99 -13.13
CA LEU A 164 -30.73 -9.13 -12.26
C LEU A 164 -32.20 -9.11 -11.86
N PHE A 165 -32.79 -7.94 -11.64
CA PHE A 165 -34.12 -7.82 -11.02
C PHE A 165 -35.17 -7.15 -11.92
N GLY A 166 -34.81 -6.77 -13.16
CA GLY A 166 -35.68 -6.00 -14.05
C GLY A 166 -36.06 -4.61 -13.51
N SER A 167 -35.42 -4.20 -12.41
CA SER A 167 -35.58 -2.93 -11.70
C SER A 167 -34.24 -2.53 -11.07
N GLY A 168 -34.02 -1.23 -10.86
CA GLY A 168 -32.80 -0.71 -10.25
C GLY A 168 -31.89 0.05 -11.21
N LEU A 169 -30.58 0.05 -10.92
CA LEU A 169 -29.59 0.79 -11.70
C LEU A 169 -29.18 0.03 -12.97
N TYR A 170 -29.01 0.75 -14.06
CA TYR A 170 -28.22 0.29 -15.20
C TYR A 170 -26.74 0.35 -14.83
N THR A 171 -26.05 -0.79 -14.81
CA THR A 171 -24.70 -0.87 -14.25
C THR A 171 -23.60 -0.34 -15.17
N PHE A 172 -23.86 -0.29 -16.47
CA PHE A 172 -22.91 0.16 -17.48
C PHE A 172 -23.53 1.18 -18.45
N LEU A 173 -22.87 2.34 -18.55
CA LEU A 173 -23.12 3.37 -19.54
C LEU A 173 -21.85 3.60 -20.38
N PRO A 174 -21.97 3.63 -21.72
CA PRO A 174 -20.87 4.04 -22.58
C PRO A 174 -20.67 5.56 -22.47
N ALA A 175 -19.57 5.98 -21.85
CA ALA A 175 -19.14 7.38 -21.83
C ALA A 175 -18.76 7.84 -23.25
N SER A 176 -19.30 8.98 -23.68
CA SER A 176 -19.09 9.57 -25.01
C SER A 176 -19.62 11.00 -25.04
N SER A 177 -18.96 11.88 -25.79
CA SER A 177 -19.45 13.25 -26.07
C SER A 177 -20.81 13.27 -26.76
N ARG A 178 -21.19 12.17 -27.43
CA ARG A 178 -22.49 11.99 -28.10
C ARG A 178 -23.15 10.70 -27.62
N MET A 179 -23.56 10.68 -26.35
CA MET A 179 -24.36 9.58 -25.81
C MET A 179 -25.62 9.37 -26.64
N SER A 180 -25.97 8.10 -26.88
CA SER A 180 -27.23 7.77 -27.56
C SER A 180 -28.44 8.18 -26.71
N ARG A 181 -29.58 8.43 -27.35
CA ARG A 181 -30.84 8.73 -26.62
C ARG A 181 -31.22 7.63 -25.62
N ALA A 182 -30.88 6.38 -25.92
CA ALA A 182 -31.09 5.26 -24.99
C ALA A 182 -30.19 5.38 -23.75
N ALA A 183 -28.89 5.68 -23.94
CA ALA A 183 -27.96 5.85 -22.83
C ALA A 183 -28.31 7.08 -21.97
N LEU A 184 -28.78 8.17 -22.57
CA LEU A 184 -29.29 9.34 -21.84
C LEU A 184 -30.51 9.02 -20.99
N ARG A 185 -31.46 8.22 -21.51
CA ARG A 185 -32.62 7.76 -20.72
C ARG A 185 -32.20 6.88 -19.54
N LYS A 186 -31.24 5.97 -19.75
CA LYS A 186 -30.66 5.15 -18.67
C LYS A 186 -29.96 6.01 -17.61
N LEU A 187 -29.17 7.00 -18.03
CA LEU A 187 -28.52 7.94 -17.12
C LEU A 187 -29.53 8.75 -16.31
N ALA A 188 -30.58 9.27 -16.96
CA ALA A 188 -31.64 10.00 -16.29
C ALA A 188 -32.38 9.12 -15.26
N HIS A 189 -32.72 7.89 -15.63
CA HIS A 189 -33.31 6.90 -14.72
C HIS A 189 -32.42 6.64 -13.50
N ASN A 190 -31.13 6.36 -13.72
CA ASN A 190 -30.17 6.12 -12.64
C ASN A 190 -30.07 7.33 -11.71
N ARG A 191 -30.00 8.56 -12.25
CA ARG A 191 -29.94 9.80 -11.46
C ARG A 191 -31.20 10.02 -10.64
N VAL A 192 -32.38 9.73 -11.17
CA VAL A 192 -33.64 9.80 -10.41
C VAL A 192 -33.62 8.83 -9.23
N LEU A 193 -33.22 7.57 -9.45
CA LEU A 193 -33.12 6.58 -8.37
C LEU A 193 -32.10 6.97 -7.30
N ALA A 194 -30.91 7.42 -7.70
CA ALA A 194 -29.88 7.85 -6.76
C ALA A 194 -30.34 9.10 -5.97
N ARG A 195 -30.93 10.09 -6.64
CA ARG A 195 -31.47 11.29 -6.00
C ARG A 195 -32.57 10.95 -4.99
N ARG A 196 -33.51 10.09 -5.38
CA ARG A 196 -34.59 9.57 -4.52
C ARG A 196 -34.06 8.98 -3.22
N LEU A 197 -33.06 8.11 -3.33
CA LEU A 197 -32.42 7.43 -2.21
C LEU A 197 -31.68 8.43 -1.31
N PHE A 198 -30.81 9.25 -1.89
CA PHE A 198 -29.99 10.17 -1.11
C PHE A 198 -30.79 11.31 -0.47
N GLN A 199 -31.90 11.74 -1.07
CA GLN A 199 -32.79 12.72 -0.44
C GLN A 199 -33.49 12.12 0.80
N ARG A 200 -33.97 10.87 0.73
CA ARG A 200 -34.56 10.20 1.92
C ARG A 200 -33.51 9.97 3.01
N LEU A 201 -32.31 9.53 2.63
CA LEU A 201 -31.18 9.38 3.54
C LEU A 201 -30.85 10.70 4.25
N LEU A 202 -30.77 11.79 3.50
CA LEU A 202 -30.52 13.12 4.05
C LEU A 202 -31.67 13.56 4.97
N LEU A 203 -32.92 13.41 4.52
CA LEU A 203 -34.10 13.78 5.30
C LEU A 203 -34.17 13.03 6.63
N ALA A 204 -33.92 11.71 6.65
CA ALA A 204 -33.90 10.93 7.88
C ALA A 204 -32.94 11.53 8.92
N ARG A 205 -31.73 11.90 8.48
CA ARG A 205 -30.73 12.53 9.33
C ARG A 205 -31.12 13.93 9.77
N LEU A 206 -31.73 14.72 8.90
CA LEU A 206 -32.21 16.07 9.25
C LEU A 206 -33.35 16.04 10.26
N LEU A 207 -34.28 15.08 10.15
CA LEU A 207 -35.37 14.90 11.12
C LEU A 207 -34.80 14.56 12.50
N VAL A 208 -33.91 13.57 12.58
CA VAL A 208 -33.27 13.18 13.84
C VAL A 208 -32.44 14.33 14.42
N PHE A 209 -31.70 15.05 13.59
CA PHE A 209 -30.90 16.20 14.03
C PHE A 209 -31.76 17.35 14.56
N ASN A 210 -32.89 17.62 13.90
CA ASN A 210 -33.83 18.65 14.32
C ASN A 210 -34.40 18.35 15.72
N ASP A 211 -34.94 17.14 15.90
CA ASP A 211 -35.52 16.72 17.17
C ASP A 211 -34.47 16.66 18.28
N PHE A 212 -33.25 16.19 17.95
CA PHE A 212 -32.12 16.24 18.87
C PHE A 212 -31.80 17.67 19.34
N CYS A 213 -31.77 18.64 18.42
CA CYS A 213 -31.52 20.05 18.76
C CYS A 213 -32.63 20.64 19.65
N VAL A 214 -33.89 20.36 19.33
CA VAL A 214 -35.05 20.81 20.12
C VAL A 214 -34.97 20.24 21.54
N LEU A 215 -34.69 18.94 21.67
CA LEU A 215 -34.54 18.29 22.98
C LEU A 215 -33.35 18.85 23.77
N CYS A 216 -32.22 19.13 23.13
CA CYS A 216 -31.08 19.76 23.80
C CYS A 216 -31.43 21.14 24.37
N GLN A 217 -32.21 21.93 23.63
CA GLN A 217 -32.70 23.23 24.11
C GLN A 217 -33.68 23.06 25.27
N GLN A 218 -34.64 22.14 25.16
CA GLN A 218 -35.62 21.87 26.23
C GLN A 218 -34.96 21.38 27.53
N HIS A 219 -33.89 20.59 27.43
CA HIS A 219 -33.15 20.07 28.57
C HIS A 219 -31.95 20.92 28.98
N ASN A 220 -31.73 22.09 28.35
CA ASN A 220 -30.60 22.98 28.60
C ASN A 220 -29.23 22.26 28.56
N ILE A 221 -29.06 21.33 27.62
CA ILE A 221 -27.79 20.59 27.45
C ILE A 221 -26.73 21.56 26.90
N PRO A 222 -25.55 21.68 27.54
CA PRO A 222 -24.46 22.50 27.03
C PRO A 222 -24.08 22.11 25.61
N ASP A 223 -23.83 23.10 24.75
CA ASP A 223 -23.58 22.91 23.32
C ASP A 223 -22.39 21.97 23.01
N ARG A 224 -21.34 21.98 23.86
CA ARG A 224 -20.23 21.02 23.79
C ARG A 224 -20.69 19.58 24.03
N ASP A 225 -21.48 19.36 25.08
CA ASP A 225 -21.98 18.04 25.45
C ASP A 225 -23.01 17.53 24.45
N ALA A 226 -23.82 18.45 23.91
CA ALA A 226 -24.78 18.17 22.85
C ALA A 226 -24.07 17.69 21.57
N ARG A 227 -22.98 18.34 21.14
CA ARG A 227 -22.15 17.84 20.01
C ARG A 227 -21.54 16.48 20.27
N TYR A 228 -21.00 16.27 21.47
CA TYR A 228 -20.42 14.98 21.85
C TYR A 228 -21.48 13.86 21.78
N ARG A 229 -22.68 14.09 22.34
CA ARG A 229 -23.81 13.15 22.28
C ARG A 229 -24.33 12.95 20.85
N TRP A 230 -24.37 14.00 20.04
CA TRP A 230 -24.74 13.93 18.63
C TRP A 230 -23.77 13.06 17.82
N LEU A 231 -22.47 13.22 18.05
CA LEU A 231 -21.45 12.36 17.43
C LEU A 231 -21.66 10.89 17.80
N LEU A 232 -21.86 10.59 19.09
CA LEU A 232 -22.09 9.22 19.55
C LEU A 232 -23.38 8.62 18.97
N LEU A 233 -24.45 9.40 18.85
CA LEU A 233 -25.69 8.96 18.21
C LEU A 233 -25.49 8.56 16.75
N GLN A 234 -24.61 9.27 16.02
CA GLN A 234 -24.28 8.91 14.64
C GLN A 234 -23.29 7.75 14.54
N PHE A 235 -22.33 7.64 15.47
CA PHE A 235 -21.27 6.63 15.44
C PHE A 235 -21.71 5.27 15.97
N ARG A 236 -22.56 5.26 17.00
CA ARG A 236 -22.98 4.05 17.72
C ARG A 236 -24.46 4.12 18.11
N PRO A 237 -25.39 4.36 17.17
CA PRO A 237 -26.79 4.55 17.50
C PRO A 237 -27.37 3.37 18.31
N GLU A 238 -27.08 2.13 17.88
CA GLU A 238 -27.59 0.92 18.54
C GLU A 238 -27.11 0.77 19.99
N GLU A 239 -25.91 1.28 20.34
CA GLU A 239 -25.42 1.22 21.71
C GLU A 239 -26.07 2.30 22.58
N VAL A 240 -26.16 3.54 22.08
CA VAL A 240 -26.61 4.68 22.89
C VAL A 240 -28.13 4.79 23.03
N VAL A 241 -28.90 4.36 22.02
CA VAL A 241 -30.38 4.43 22.04
C VAL A 241 -31.07 3.08 21.82
N ARG A 242 -30.31 1.96 21.76
CA ARG A 242 -30.85 0.60 21.54
C ARG A 242 -31.68 0.45 20.25
N ALA A 243 -31.36 1.26 19.25
CA ALA A 243 -31.95 1.25 17.91
C ALA A 243 -31.08 2.08 16.95
N ASP A 244 -31.35 2.02 15.65
CA ASP A 244 -30.70 2.87 14.65
C ASP A 244 -31.72 3.88 14.09
N PRO A 245 -31.94 5.03 14.78
CA PRO A 245 -32.99 5.98 14.37
C PRO A 245 -32.79 6.51 12.95
N LEU A 246 -31.53 6.65 12.51
CA LEU A 246 -31.22 7.13 11.17
C LEU A 246 -31.71 6.14 10.11
N ARG A 247 -31.49 4.84 10.34
CA ARG A 247 -31.96 3.77 9.47
C ARG A 247 -33.45 3.51 9.59
N ASP A 248 -34.00 3.45 10.80
CA ASP A 248 -35.40 3.11 11.03
C ASP A 248 -36.33 4.18 10.44
N ILE A 249 -35.97 5.46 10.56
CA ILE A 249 -36.69 6.57 9.89
C ILE A 249 -36.52 6.51 8.37
N LEU A 250 -35.33 6.16 7.87
CA LEU A 250 -35.12 5.97 6.44
C LEU A 250 -36.02 4.88 5.84
N VAL A 251 -36.24 3.78 6.57
CA VAL A 251 -37.18 2.73 6.16
C VAL A 251 -38.62 3.27 6.13
N ALA A 252 -39.01 4.08 7.11
CA ALA A 252 -40.34 4.69 7.15
C ALA A 252 -40.55 5.73 6.02
N LEU A 253 -39.48 6.34 5.51
CA LEU A 253 -39.54 7.30 4.40
C LEU A 253 -39.74 6.65 3.02
N GLN A 254 -39.73 5.33 2.90
CA GLN A 254 -39.85 4.66 1.59
C GLN A 254 -41.22 4.89 0.94
N ASP A 255 -42.27 5.08 1.74
CA ASP A 255 -43.64 5.29 1.26
C ASP A 255 -43.97 6.77 0.97
N GLU A 256 -43.08 7.70 1.34
CA GLU A 256 -43.27 9.13 1.11
C GLU A 256 -43.01 9.52 -0.36
N SER A 257 -43.73 10.54 -0.86
CA SER A 257 -43.50 11.05 -2.22
C SER A 257 -42.21 11.87 -2.31
N ASP A 258 -41.63 11.97 -3.51
CA ASP A 258 -40.38 12.71 -3.73
C ASP A 258 -40.57 14.24 -3.50
N GLU A 259 -41.78 14.74 -3.77
CA GLU A 259 -42.18 16.12 -3.51
C GLU A 259 -42.26 16.41 -2.00
N GLU A 260 -42.88 15.52 -1.22
CA GLU A 260 -42.99 15.66 0.24
C GLU A 260 -41.61 15.60 0.89
N VAL A 261 -40.77 14.63 0.48
CA VAL A 261 -39.38 14.52 0.95
C VAL A 261 -38.61 15.82 0.69
N SER A 262 -38.70 16.35 -0.54
CA SER A 262 -38.01 17.59 -0.91
C SER A 262 -38.55 18.81 -0.15
N GLY A 263 -39.86 18.90 0.06
CA GLY A 263 -40.52 19.95 0.83
C GLY A 263 -40.10 19.96 2.30
N ARG A 264 -40.01 18.78 2.93
CA ARG A 264 -39.53 18.65 4.31
C ARG A 264 -38.06 19.02 4.45
N ILE A 265 -37.19 18.61 3.51
CA ILE A 265 -35.78 19.04 3.50
C ILE A 265 -35.70 20.56 3.45
N ALA A 266 -36.40 21.20 2.50
CA ALA A 266 -36.38 22.66 2.36
C ALA A 266 -36.84 23.38 3.64
N THR A 267 -37.88 22.85 4.30
CA THR A 267 -38.40 23.40 5.56
C THR A 267 -37.38 23.28 6.70
N LEU A 268 -36.76 22.11 6.87
CA LEU A 268 -35.72 21.90 7.88
C LEU A 268 -34.47 22.74 7.61
N CYS A 269 -34.14 22.98 6.34
CA CYS A 269 -33.01 23.80 5.92
C CYS A 269 -33.13 25.26 6.32
N GLN A 270 -34.36 25.80 6.39
CA GLN A 270 -34.61 27.18 6.84
C GLN A 270 -34.46 27.36 8.36
N GLY A 271 -34.56 26.29 9.13
CA GLY A 271 -34.45 26.31 10.59
C GLY A 271 -33.12 25.76 11.10
N THR A 272 -33.14 24.53 11.63
CA THR A 272 -32.06 23.95 12.42
C THR A 272 -30.78 23.68 11.61
N CYS A 273 -30.87 23.57 10.27
CA CYS A 273 -29.70 23.32 9.43
C CYS A 273 -28.70 24.48 9.39
N ALA A 274 -29.10 25.70 9.78
CA ALA A 274 -28.16 26.81 9.91
C ALA A 274 -27.00 26.51 10.89
N LYS A 275 -27.17 25.53 11.79
CA LYS A 275 -26.10 25.04 12.66
C LYS A 275 -25.12 24.08 11.96
N LEU A 276 -25.53 23.38 10.90
CA LEU A 276 -24.74 22.35 10.24
C LEU A 276 -23.60 22.98 9.42
N ARG A 277 -22.39 22.93 9.99
CA ARG A 277 -21.20 23.46 9.33
C ARG A 277 -20.54 22.43 8.42
N PHE A 278 -20.56 21.15 8.79
CA PHE A 278 -19.89 20.10 8.02
C PHE A 278 -20.79 18.91 7.67
N ILE A 279 -20.52 18.32 6.52
CA ILE A 279 -21.01 17.00 6.13
C ILE A 279 -19.79 16.10 5.93
N ALA A 280 -19.54 15.23 6.91
CA ALA A 280 -18.46 14.26 6.87
C ALA A 280 -18.89 13.01 6.09
N VAL A 281 -18.08 12.59 5.13
CA VAL A 281 -18.30 11.36 4.36
C VAL A 281 -17.03 10.51 4.43
N ASP A 282 -17.08 9.43 5.20
CA ASP A 282 -15.95 8.54 5.44
C ASP A 282 -15.90 7.35 4.48
N ASP A 283 -14.69 6.83 4.28
CA ASP A 283 -14.36 5.71 3.41
C ASP A 283 -14.88 5.85 1.97
N MET A 284 -14.73 7.06 1.41
CA MET A 284 -15.16 7.42 0.06
C MET A 284 -14.66 6.45 -1.01
N GLN A 285 -13.48 5.83 -0.86
CA GLN A 285 -12.98 4.84 -1.83
C GLN A 285 -13.94 3.66 -2.03
N VAL A 286 -14.70 3.29 -0.99
CA VAL A 286 -15.70 2.22 -1.10
C VAL A 286 -16.86 2.71 -1.97
N GLY A 287 -17.37 3.92 -1.72
CA GLY A 287 -18.39 4.57 -2.55
C GLY A 287 -17.95 4.78 -4.01
N MET A 288 -16.67 5.14 -4.23
CA MET A 288 -16.08 5.29 -5.57
C MET A 288 -16.06 3.98 -6.38
N SER A 289 -16.00 2.84 -5.70
CA SER A 289 -16.04 1.52 -6.36
C SER A 289 -17.47 1.09 -6.71
N ARG A 290 -18.48 1.69 -6.09
CA ARG A 290 -19.90 1.33 -6.26
C ARG A 290 -20.48 2.01 -7.49
N ALA A 291 -21.09 1.19 -8.35
CA ALA A 291 -21.75 1.61 -9.58
C ALA A 291 -20.88 2.57 -10.43
N ARG A 292 -19.57 2.28 -10.51
CA ARG A 292 -18.54 3.11 -11.16
C ARG A 292 -18.89 3.50 -12.61
N PHE A 293 -19.66 2.67 -13.30
CA PHE A 293 -20.04 2.86 -14.70
C PHE A 293 -21.53 3.17 -14.89
N ALA A 294 -22.28 3.38 -13.80
CA ALA A 294 -23.72 3.62 -13.86
C ALA A 294 -24.08 5.10 -14.05
N PHE A 295 -23.13 6.01 -13.86
CA PHE A 295 -23.35 7.45 -14.04
C PHE A 295 -22.29 8.02 -14.98
N ALA A 296 -22.49 9.28 -15.38
CA ALA A 296 -21.55 10.01 -16.22
C ALA A 296 -21.37 11.45 -15.71
N SER A 297 -20.21 12.02 -16.00
CA SER A 297 -19.90 13.44 -15.81
C SER A 297 -20.90 14.34 -16.55
N LYS A 298 -20.93 15.64 -16.22
CA LYS A 298 -21.80 16.62 -16.88
C LYS A 298 -21.61 16.69 -18.40
N ASP A 299 -20.38 16.56 -18.88
CA ASP A 299 -20.03 16.53 -20.31
C ASP A 299 -20.15 15.14 -20.95
N HIS A 300 -20.50 14.12 -20.16
CA HIS A 300 -20.63 12.72 -20.56
C HIS A 300 -19.34 12.06 -21.08
N LEU A 301 -18.18 12.70 -20.92
CA LEU A 301 -16.90 12.17 -21.40
C LEU A 301 -16.32 11.09 -20.48
N ARG A 302 -16.69 11.10 -19.20
CA ARG A 302 -16.20 10.15 -18.21
C ARG A 302 -17.37 9.50 -17.48
N ASN A 303 -17.23 8.23 -17.16
CA ASN A 303 -18.13 7.58 -16.22
C ASN A 303 -17.91 8.13 -14.81
N ALA A 304 -18.97 8.17 -14.02
CA ALA A 304 -18.96 8.65 -12.66
C ALA A 304 -19.50 7.58 -11.69
N PRO A 305 -18.95 7.52 -10.47
CA PRO A 305 -19.43 6.61 -9.43
C PRO A 305 -20.68 7.16 -8.73
N LEU A 306 -21.38 6.26 -8.01
CA LEU A 306 -22.59 6.61 -7.26
C LEU A 306 -22.37 7.76 -6.26
N VAL A 307 -21.18 7.85 -5.67
CA VAL A 307 -20.87 8.90 -4.69
C VAL A 307 -20.99 10.31 -5.28
N ARG A 308 -20.80 10.50 -6.59
CA ARG A 308 -21.05 11.79 -7.27
C ARG A 308 -22.47 12.29 -6.99
N GLU A 309 -23.45 11.40 -7.09
CA GLU A 309 -24.86 11.76 -6.91
C GLU A 309 -25.19 12.05 -5.45
N LEU A 310 -24.52 11.39 -4.48
CA LEU A 310 -24.62 11.76 -3.06
C LEU A 310 -24.14 13.20 -2.85
N LEU A 311 -22.98 13.56 -3.41
CA LEU A 311 -22.41 14.90 -3.26
C LEU A 311 -23.35 15.97 -3.86
N LEU A 312 -23.94 15.71 -5.03
CA LEU A 312 -24.93 16.60 -5.64
C LEU A 312 -26.13 16.84 -4.72
N VAL A 313 -26.74 15.77 -4.19
CA VAL A 313 -27.92 15.89 -3.32
C VAL A 313 -27.61 16.67 -2.04
N VAL A 314 -26.48 16.37 -1.40
CA VAL A 314 -26.06 17.05 -0.18
C VAL A 314 -25.79 18.54 -0.47
N CYS A 315 -25.04 18.84 -1.53
CA CYS A 315 -24.67 20.22 -1.86
C CYS A 315 -25.84 21.06 -2.39
N ASP A 316 -26.81 20.44 -3.07
CA ASP A 316 -28.05 21.11 -3.48
C ASP A 316 -28.93 21.44 -2.28
N SER A 317 -28.97 20.56 -1.28
CA SER A 317 -29.87 20.70 -0.12
C SER A 317 -29.26 21.55 0.99
N LEU A 318 -27.93 21.52 1.14
CA LEU A 318 -27.17 22.18 2.20
C LEU A 318 -25.99 22.97 1.59
N PRO A 319 -26.25 23.99 0.75
CA PRO A 319 -25.21 24.67 -0.03
C PRO A 319 -24.18 25.44 0.81
N GLN A 320 -24.52 25.78 2.05
CA GLN A 320 -23.65 26.48 3.00
C GLN A 320 -22.72 25.53 3.79
N SER A 321 -23.04 24.23 3.84
CA SER A 321 -22.26 23.27 4.61
C SER A 321 -21.02 22.85 3.84
N ARG A 322 -19.89 22.72 4.54
CA ARG A 322 -18.63 22.24 3.97
C ARG A 322 -18.59 20.72 3.96
N LEU A 323 -18.18 20.11 2.85
CA LEU A 323 -17.86 18.69 2.81
C LEU A 323 -16.54 18.39 3.51
N LEU A 324 -16.51 17.31 4.29
CA LEU A 324 -15.34 16.73 4.91
C LEU A 324 -15.21 15.27 4.44
N LEU A 325 -14.51 15.08 3.34
CA LEU A 325 -14.40 13.80 2.66
C LEU A 325 -13.18 13.05 3.17
N SER A 326 -13.32 11.77 3.52
CA SER A 326 -12.19 10.91 3.92
C SER A 326 -12.08 9.71 2.99
N GLY A 327 -10.85 9.37 2.62
CA GLY A 327 -10.58 8.14 1.90
C GLY A 327 -9.11 7.91 1.58
N ARG A 328 -8.81 6.78 0.95
CA ARG A 328 -7.45 6.46 0.46
C ARG A 328 -7.19 6.98 -0.95
N ARG A 329 -8.25 7.04 -1.75
CA ARG A 329 -8.23 7.45 -3.15
C ARG A 329 -9.54 8.16 -3.46
N LEU A 330 -9.44 9.34 -4.04
CA LEU A 330 -10.57 10.12 -4.52
C LEU A 330 -10.23 10.74 -5.87
N ASP A 331 -11.22 10.75 -6.76
CA ASP A 331 -11.13 11.49 -8.01
C ASP A 331 -11.52 12.95 -7.71
N LEU A 332 -10.53 13.79 -7.44
CA LEU A 332 -10.75 15.20 -7.08
C LEU A 332 -11.44 15.96 -8.21
N ASP A 333 -11.08 15.69 -9.46
CA ASP A 333 -11.73 16.31 -10.63
C ASP A 333 -13.23 16.02 -10.64
N MET A 334 -13.62 14.78 -10.31
CA MET A 334 -15.04 14.39 -10.21
C MET A 334 -15.74 15.13 -9.07
N VAL A 335 -15.08 15.28 -7.92
CA VAL A 335 -15.66 16.01 -6.78
C VAL A 335 -15.82 17.49 -7.12
N GLU A 336 -14.81 18.14 -7.68
CA GLU A 336 -14.87 19.54 -8.12
C GLU A 336 -15.92 19.74 -9.23
N GLU A 337 -16.08 18.77 -10.12
CA GLU A 337 -17.15 18.77 -11.13
C GLU A 337 -18.54 18.65 -10.47
N ALA A 338 -18.72 17.75 -9.51
CA ALA A 338 -19.97 17.62 -8.76
C ALA A 338 -20.30 18.90 -8.00
N LEU A 339 -19.31 19.49 -7.32
CA LEU A 339 -19.44 20.77 -6.63
C LEU A 339 -19.85 21.87 -7.60
N SER A 340 -19.18 21.97 -8.74
CA SER A 340 -19.48 22.95 -9.79
C SER A 340 -20.88 22.76 -10.40
N ALA A 341 -21.38 21.53 -10.45
CA ALA A 341 -22.71 21.20 -10.95
C ALA A 341 -23.83 21.38 -9.89
N SER A 342 -23.47 21.56 -8.61
CA SER A 342 -24.42 21.72 -7.50
C SER A 342 -24.64 23.17 -7.07
N GLN A 343 -25.50 23.37 -6.08
CA GLN A 343 -25.70 24.67 -5.43
C GLN A 343 -24.66 25.05 -4.35
N ALA A 344 -23.61 24.24 -4.11
CA ALA A 344 -22.59 24.54 -3.10
C ALA A 344 -22.02 25.96 -3.26
N VAL A 345 -21.90 26.71 -2.17
CA VAL A 345 -21.32 28.07 -2.20
C VAL A 345 -19.83 28.02 -2.53
N VAL A 346 -19.15 27.03 -1.97
CA VAL A 346 -17.72 26.80 -2.16
C VAL A 346 -17.53 25.72 -3.21
N LYS A 347 -16.58 25.92 -4.13
CA LYS A 347 -16.33 24.98 -5.24
C LYS A 347 -14.99 24.26 -5.14
N ASN A 348 -14.08 24.77 -4.32
CA ASN A 348 -12.71 24.25 -4.19
C ASN A 348 -12.63 23.18 -3.10
N VAL A 349 -11.73 22.22 -3.30
CA VAL A 349 -11.41 21.16 -2.34
C VAL A 349 -9.94 21.23 -1.98
N ARG A 350 -9.66 21.45 -0.69
CA ARG A 350 -8.31 21.39 -0.15
C ARG A 350 -7.95 19.96 0.24
N HIS A 351 -6.78 19.51 -0.20
CA HIS A 351 -6.24 18.20 0.15
C HIS A 351 -5.45 18.27 1.46
N VAL A 352 -5.91 17.56 2.49
CA VAL A 352 -5.23 17.40 3.77
C VAL A 352 -4.69 15.98 3.86
N TYR A 353 -3.38 15.86 3.93
CA TYR A 353 -2.67 14.57 3.92
C TYR A 353 -1.78 14.36 5.15
N ASP A 354 -1.36 15.45 5.80
CA ASP A 354 -0.66 15.38 7.09
C ASP A 354 -1.68 15.06 8.19
N LEU A 355 -1.67 13.80 8.63
CA LEU A 355 -2.54 13.30 9.69
C LEU A 355 -1.75 12.96 10.94
N GLY A 356 -0.45 13.29 10.97
CA GLY A 356 0.50 12.77 11.92
C GLY A 356 1.00 11.38 11.56
N SER A 357 2.13 11.02 12.17
CA SER A 357 2.69 9.68 12.12
C SER A 357 3.48 9.40 13.41
N VAL A 358 3.72 8.13 13.69
CA VAL A 358 4.67 7.71 14.73
C VAL A 358 6.06 7.72 14.11
N ASP A 359 6.67 8.91 14.07
CA ASP A 359 7.95 9.16 13.42
C ASP A 359 9.16 9.04 14.36
N SER A 360 8.93 9.09 15.68
CA SER A 360 9.99 9.06 16.69
C SER A 360 9.75 8.00 17.77
N GLU A 361 10.83 7.42 18.26
CA GLU A 361 10.78 6.47 19.38
C GLU A 361 10.24 7.13 20.65
N ALA A 362 10.52 8.43 20.85
CA ALA A 362 9.99 9.22 21.95
C ALA A 362 8.45 9.29 21.92
N HIS A 363 7.86 9.54 20.75
CA HIS A 363 6.40 9.54 20.59
C HIS A 363 5.80 8.15 20.85
N CYS A 364 6.38 7.10 20.27
CA CYS A 364 5.96 5.72 20.50
C CYS A 364 6.01 5.37 22.00
N THR A 365 7.10 5.74 22.67
CA THR A 365 7.32 5.51 24.10
C THR A 365 6.27 6.25 24.94
N ALA A 366 6.03 7.53 24.68
CA ALA A 366 5.03 8.31 25.39
C ALA A 366 3.62 7.71 25.24
N TYR A 367 3.27 7.31 24.01
CA TYR A 367 2.01 6.64 23.73
C TYR A 367 1.87 5.32 24.50
N LEU A 368 2.88 4.45 24.47
CA LEU A 368 2.84 3.17 25.19
C LEU A 368 2.81 3.37 26.71
N GLN A 369 3.56 4.34 27.24
CA GLN A 369 3.59 4.65 28.67
C GLN A 369 2.27 5.22 29.19
N HIS A 370 1.47 5.86 28.34
CA HIS A 370 0.10 6.27 28.68
C HIS A 370 -0.72 5.06 29.18
N PHE A 371 -0.66 3.94 28.44
CA PHE A 371 -1.42 2.73 28.76
C PHE A 371 -0.69 1.81 29.76
N PHE A 372 0.62 1.64 29.60
CA PHE A 372 1.37 0.57 30.27
C PHE A 372 2.35 1.06 31.34
N ALA A 373 2.45 2.37 31.59
CA ALA A 373 3.26 2.93 32.67
C ALA A 373 4.69 2.38 32.67
N ARG A 374 5.16 1.91 33.84
CA ARG A 374 6.47 1.25 34.04
C ARG A 374 6.48 -0.24 33.67
N ALA A 375 5.36 -0.78 33.17
CA ALA A 375 5.28 -2.20 32.82
C ALA A 375 5.91 -2.52 31.46
N ILE A 376 6.23 -1.50 30.66
CA ILE A 376 6.98 -1.61 29.40
C ILE A 376 8.38 -0.99 29.57
N THR A 377 9.41 -1.67 29.06
CA THR A 377 10.80 -1.20 29.14
C THR A 377 11.18 -0.32 27.95
N ALA A 378 12.32 0.38 28.02
CA ALA A 378 12.84 1.13 26.87
C ALA A 378 13.14 0.20 25.67
N ALA A 379 13.71 -0.99 25.92
CA ALA A 379 13.97 -1.98 24.88
C ALA A 379 12.68 -2.50 24.22
N ASP A 380 11.60 -2.64 24.99
CA ASP A 380 10.28 -2.98 24.46
C ASP A 380 9.74 -1.86 23.56
N CYS A 381 9.84 -0.60 24.00
CA CYS A 381 9.41 0.56 23.20
C CYS A 381 10.20 0.68 21.90
N HIS A 382 11.52 0.50 21.95
CA HIS A 382 12.37 0.46 20.75
C HIS A 382 11.89 -0.63 19.79
N ASN A 383 11.74 -1.87 20.26
CA ASN A 383 11.28 -2.99 19.43
C ASN A 383 9.88 -2.74 18.84
N VAL A 384 8.95 -2.15 19.60
CA VAL A 384 7.64 -1.75 19.05
C VAL A 384 7.81 -0.68 17.99
N TYR A 385 8.55 0.39 18.27
CA TYR A 385 8.80 1.49 17.34
C TYR A 385 9.43 1.00 16.03
N SER A 386 10.45 0.14 16.09
CA SER A 386 11.10 -0.43 14.91
C SER A 386 10.12 -1.11 13.97
N TRP A 387 9.02 -1.69 14.47
CA TRP A 387 8.01 -2.35 13.62
C TRP A 387 6.80 -1.47 13.30
N THR A 388 6.36 -0.62 14.23
CA THR A 388 5.09 0.11 14.12
C THR A 388 5.24 1.59 13.78
N ARG A 389 6.46 2.09 13.54
CA ARG A 389 6.67 3.45 13.05
C ARG A 389 5.90 3.71 11.74
N GLY A 390 5.43 4.94 11.57
CA GLY A 390 4.51 5.33 10.49
C GLY A 390 3.07 5.48 10.98
N ARG A 391 2.14 4.68 10.45
CA ARG A 391 0.70 4.84 10.76
C ARG A 391 0.34 4.57 12.23
N HIS A 392 -0.37 5.51 12.85
CA HIS A 392 -0.94 5.37 14.20
C HIS A 392 -1.77 4.09 14.39
N GLY A 393 -2.44 3.63 13.34
CA GLY A 393 -3.28 2.43 13.35
C GLY A 393 -2.52 1.16 13.73
N TYR A 394 -1.22 1.04 13.40
CA TYR A 394 -0.43 -0.13 13.81
C TYR A 394 -0.19 -0.12 15.33
N LEU A 395 0.21 1.03 15.87
CA LEU A 395 0.45 1.19 17.30
C LEU A 395 -0.84 1.06 18.13
N ALA A 396 -1.94 1.64 17.64
CA ALA A 396 -3.26 1.52 18.26
C ALA A 396 -3.76 0.07 18.23
N LEU A 397 -3.61 -0.64 17.11
CA LEU A 397 -3.97 -2.06 16.99
C LEU A 397 -3.16 -2.91 17.96
N LEU A 398 -1.84 -2.73 18.01
CA LEU A 398 -1.00 -3.43 18.98
C LEU A 398 -1.48 -3.14 20.41
N THR A 399 -1.71 -1.88 20.74
CA THR A 399 -2.13 -1.44 22.08
C THR A 399 -3.47 -2.04 22.48
N SER A 400 -4.48 -2.06 21.60
CA SER A 400 -5.76 -2.72 21.84
C SER A 400 -5.58 -4.17 22.27
N TYR A 401 -4.72 -4.90 21.57
CA TYR A 401 -4.49 -6.32 21.84
C TYR A 401 -3.64 -6.50 23.10
N LEU A 402 -2.65 -5.66 23.35
CA LEU A 402 -1.89 -5.70 24.60
C LEU A 402 -2.76 -5.43 25.82
N LEU A 403 -3.71 -4.51 25.72
CA LEU A 403 -4.71 -4.27 26.77
C LEU A 403 -5.49 -5.56 27.07
N VAL A 404 -5.96 -6.26 26.04
CA VAL A 404 -6.70 -7.53 26.19
C VAL A 404 -5.83 -8.64 26.79
N PHE A 405 -4.61 -8.85 26.28
CA PHE A 405 -3.82 -10.04 26.60
C PHE A 405 -2.80 -9.83 27.72
N GLY A 406 -2.45 -8.59 28.07
CA GLY A 406 -1.43 -8.27 29.05
C GLY A 406 -0.08 -7.94 28.42
N VAL A 407 0.62 -6.95 28.98
CA VAL A 407 1.95 -6.51 28.51
C VAL A 407 3.02 -7.62 28.57
N ARG A 408 2.85 -8.61 29.44
CA ARG A 408 3.73 -9.80 29.51
C ARG A 408 3.76 -10.60 28.21
N HIS A 409 2.73 -10.44 27.37
CA HIS A 409 2.62 -11.09 26.07
C HIS A 409 3.06 -10.18 24.91
N LEU A 410 3.71 -9.03 25.19
CA LEU A 410 4.10 -8.03 24.19
C LEU A 410 4.70 -8.64 22.94
N ARG A 411 5.77 -9.43 23.12
CA ARG A 411 6.48 -10.07 22.01
C ARG A 411 5.57 -10.95 21.17
N ARG A 412 4.74 -11.80 21.81
CA ARG A 412 3.81 -12.71 21.12
C ARG A 412 2.71 -11.95 20.36
N VAL A 413 2.17 -10.88 20.95
CA VAL A 413 1.15 -10.05 20.29
C VAL A 413 1.77 -9.32 19.10
N LEU A 414 2.96 -8.74 19.25
CA LEU A 414 3.69 -8.09 18.16
C LEU A 414 4.04 -9.08 17.04
N ASP A 415 4.57 -10.27 17.37
CA ASP A 415 4.81 -11.38 16.44
C ASP A 415 3.56 -11.70 15.63
N SER A 416 2.45 -11.90 16.32
CA SER A 416 1.17 -12.29 15.70
C SER A 416 0.61 -11.20 14.80
N MET A 417 0.77 -9.94 15.20
CA MET A 417 0.38 -8.78 14.39
C MET A 417 1.21 -8.70 13.11
N ILE A 418 2.53 -8.87 13.19
CA ILE A 418 3.43 -8.86 12.03
C ILE A 418 3.05 -9.99 11.08
N VAL A 419 2.92 -11.23 11.57
CA VAL A 419 2.49 -12.37 10.75
C VAL A 419 1.17 -12.07 10.06
N ARG A 420 0.21 -11.49 10.78
CA ARG A 420 -1.13 -11.30 10.24
C ARG A 420 -1.25 -10.14 9.25
N LEU A 421 -0.46 -9.08 9.42
CA LEU A 421 -0.44 -7.94 8.50
C LEU A 421 0.43 -8.23 7.26
N THR A 422 1.48 -9.03 7.40
CA THR A 422 2.52 -9.17 6.37
C THR A 422 2.56 -10.53 5.69
N GLY A 423 2.04 -11.57 6.35
CA GLY A 423 2.22 -12.97 5.98
C GLY A 423 3.57 -13.56 6.40
N HIS A 424 4.44 -12.78 7.04
CA HIS A 424 5.78 -13.23 7.45
C HIS A 424 5.78 -13.86 8.84
N GLU A 425 6.14 -15.14 8.92
CA GLU A 425 6.38 -15.83 10.18
C GLU A 425 7.79 -15.57 10.71
N ARG A 426 7.90 -15.08 11.95
CA ARG A 426 9.21 -14.91 12.61
C ARG A 426 9.62 -16.25 13.24
N PRO A 427 10.92 -16.60 13.28
CA PRO A 427 11.37 -17.91 13.81
C PRO A 427 10.92 -18.24 15.24
N ALA A 428 10.59 -17.21 16.04
CA ALA A 428 10.12 -17.36 17.42
C ALA A 428 8.57 -17.44 17.55
N SER A 429 7.80 -17.22 16.48
CA SER A 429 6.35 -17.27 16.53
C SER A 429 5.87 -18.71 16.41
N SER A 430 5.49 -19.33 17.53
CA SER A 430 4.73 -20.59 17.52
C SER A 430 3.40 -20.43 16.76
N LEU A 431 2.85 -21.53 16.23
CA LEU A 431 1.57 -21.68 15.49
C LEU A 431 0.30 -21.00 16.07
N GLN A 432 0.40 -20.34 17.23
CA GLN A 432 -0.69 -19.62 17.90
C GLN A 432 -0.97 -18.22 17.34
N ALA A 433 -0.21 -17.74 16.35
CA ALA A 433 -0.38 -16.40 15.76
C ALA A 433 -1.81 -16.11 15.25
N ASN A 434 -2.55 -17.16 14.86
CA ASN A 434 -3.91 -17.03 14.36
C ASN A 434 -4.96 -16.66 15.43
N TRP A 435 -4.67 -16.84 16.72
CA TRP A 435 -5.70 -16.69 17.77
C TRP A 435 -6.01 -15.23 18.08
N PHE A 436 -4.97 -14.39 18.15
CA PHE A 436 -5.14 -12.98 18.47
C PHE A 436 -5.88 -12.27 17.33
N PHE A 437 -5.35 -12.32 16.10
CA PHE A 437 -5.77 -11.42 15.03
C PHE A 437 -6.66 -12.06 13.95
N HIS A 438 -7.54 -13.00 14.31
CA HIS A 438 -8.33 -13.78 13.34
C HIS A 438 -9.12 -12.91 12.32
N ASN A 439 -9.60 -11.73 12.75
CA ASN A 439 -10.35 -10.79 11.92
C ASN A 439 -9.52 -9.67 11.27
N VAL A 440 -8.20 -9.66 11.48
CA VAL A 440 -7.30 -8.71 10.82
C VAL A 440 -6.81 -9.32 9.51
N LYS A 441 -6.92 -8.53 8.44
CA LYS A 441 -6.45 -8.89 7.10
C LYS A 441 -5.03 -8.40 6.90
N LEU A 442 -4.39 -8.90 5.84
CA LEU A 442 -3.12 -8.36 5.36
C LEU A 442 -3.25 -6.85 5.13
N VAL A 443 -2.15 -6.12 5.36
CA VAL A 443 -2.11 -4.66 5.11
C VAL A 443 -2.44 -4.32 3.66
N MET A 444 -2.08 -5.22 2.73
CA MET A 444 -2.28 -5.11 1.29
C MET A 444 -2.64 -6.49 0.71
N ASP A 445 -3.61 -6.54 -0.19
CA ASP A 445 -3.98 -7.75 -0.93
C ASP A 445 -3.02 -7.98 -2.11
N ASP A 446 -2.64 -9.22 -2.38
CA ASP A 446 -1.76 -9.54 -3.52
C ASP A 446 -2.38 -9.08 -4.84
N LYS A 447 -3.71 -9.17 -5.02
CA LYS A 447 -4.37 -8.74 -6.27
C LYS A 447 -4.26 -7.25 -6.50
N ASP A 448 -4.34 -6.45 -5.44
CA ASP A 448 -4.19 -5.00 -5.53
C ASP A 448 -2.74 -4.63 -5.91
N LEU A 449 -1.76 -5.38 -5.40
CA LEU A 449 -0.34 -5.21 -5.75
C LEU A 449 -0.06 -5.64 -7.19
N GLU A 450 -0.55 -6.81 -7.63
CA GLU A 450 -0.37 -7.31 -9.00
C GLU A 450 -1.06 -6.43 -10.04
N GLY A 451 -2.26 -5.93 -9.73
CA GLY A 451 -3.06 -5.10 -10.63
C GLY A 451 -2.66 -3.62 -10.66
N SER A 452 -1.68 -3.21 -9.86
CA SER A 452 -1.24 -1.82 -9.77
C SER A 452 -0.45 -1.39 -11.02
N SER A 453 -0.62 -0.13 -11.42
CA SER A 453 0.29 0.53 -12.38
C SER A 453 1.71 0.69 -11.82
N ALA A 454 1.84 0.75 -10.49
CA ALA A 454 3.09 0.98 -9.77
C ALA A 454 3.82 -0.33 -9.39
N THR A 455 3.46 -1.48 -9.97
CA THR A 455 4.03 -2.79 -9.62
C THR A 455 5.55 -2.83 -9.71
N LEU A 456 6.14 -2.22 -10.74
CA LEU A 456 7.60 -2.18 -10.90
C LEU A 456 8.27 -1.20 -9.93
N ASP A 457 7.59 -0.08 -9.63
CA ASP A 457 8.04 0.88 -8.60
C ASP A 457 8.09 0.23 -7.21
N LEU A 458 7.07 -0.57 -6.87
CA LEU A 458 7.01 -1.33 -5.62
C LEU A 458 8.14 -2.37 -5.54
N ARG A 459 8.39 -3.10 -6.64
CA ARG A 459 9.53 -4.03 -6.73
C ARG A 459 10.84 -3.30 -6.49
N ARG A 460 11.06 -2.18 -7.16
CA ARG A 460 12.28 -1.37 -7.02
C ARG A 460 12.46 -0.87 -5.60
N ALA A 461 11.42 -0.32 -4.97
CA ALA A 461 11.47 0.12 -3.58
C ALA A 461 11.84 -1.02 -2.63
N THR A 462 11.24 -2.19 -2.82
CA THR A 462 11.49 -3.36 -1.98
C THR A 462 12.95 -3.80 -2.07
N LEU A 463 13.50 -3.88 -3.28
CA LEU A 463 14.90 -4.26 -3.50
C LEU A 463 15.88 -3.19 -3.01
N ASP A 464 15.58 -1.90 -3.22
CA ASP A 464 16.42 -0.80 -2.74
C ASP A 464 16.47 -0.75 -1.21
N TYR A 465 15.32 -0.95 -0.55
CA TYR A 465 15.26 -1.07 0.91
C TYR A 465 16.04 -2.30 1.42
N ALA A 466 15.85 -3.46 0.78
CA ALA A 466 16.53 -4.69 1.18
C ALA A 466 18.05 -4.63 1.02
N LEU A 467 18.55 -3.97 -0.04
CA LEU A 467 19.97 -3.88 -0.35
C LEU A 467 20.65 -2.70 0.35
N HIS A 468 19.98 -1.56 0.45
CA HIS A 468 20.60 -0.30 0.87
C HIS A 468 19.96 0.30 2.12
N GLY A 469 18.82 -0.20 2.59
CA GLY A 469 18.07 0.39 3.70
C GLY A 469 17.43 1.73 3.37
N ARG A 470 17.38 2.10 2.08
CA ARG A 470 16.86 3.38 1.62
C ARG A 470 15.34 3.34 1.50
N GLN A 471 14.70 4.41 1.96
CA GLN A 471 13.28 4.64 1.75
C GLN A 471 13.06 5.22 0.36
N SER A 472 11.95 4.87 -0.29
CA SER A 472 11.63 5.36 -1.62
C SER A 472 10.53 6.41 -1.56
N THR A 473 10.70 7.48 -2.33
CA THR A 473 9.65 8.48 -2.56
C THR A 473 9.23 8.50 -4.02
N PHE A 474 7.97 8.86 -4.25
CA PHE A 474 7.28 8.72 -5.53
C PHE A 474 6.43 9.95 -5.79
N THR A 475 6.73 10.63 -6.88
CA THR A 475 5.86 11.69 -7.43
C THR A 475 4.89 11.10 -8.46
N THR A 476 5.37 10.16 -9.27
CA THR A 476 4.55 9.33 -10.17
C THR A 476 3.82 8.25 -9.37
N HIS A 477 2.56 7.96 -9.73
CA HIS A 477 1.74 6.93 -9.08
C HIS A 477 1.48 7.13 -7.57
N SER A 478 1.80 8.29 -6.99
CA SER A 478 1.64 8.55 -5.54
C SER A 478 0.24 8.21 -5.03
N ARG A 479 -0.80 8.61 -5.76
CA ARG A 479 -2.21 8.30 -5.45
C ARG A 479 -2.54 6.81 -5.53
N ASP A 480 -1.96 6.07 -6.50
CA ASP A 480 -2.19 4.64 -6.65
C ASP A 480 -1.52 3.87 -5.50
N LEU A 481 -0.28 4.22 -5.15
CA LEU A 481 0.49 3.65 -4.04
C LEU A 481 -0.19 3.87 -2.68
N VAL A 482 -0.69 5.09 -2.42
CA VAL A 482 -1.46 5.38 -1.19
C VAL A 482 -2.82 4.67 -1.21
N GLY A 483 -3.47 4.63 -2.39
CA GLY A 483 -4.75 3.96 -2.60
C GLY A 483 -4.73 2.48 -2.21
N ILE A 484 -3.68 1.76 -2.62
CA ILE A 484 -3.47 0.35 -2.25
C ILE A 484 -2.83 0.18 -0.87
N SER A 485 -2.59 1.27 -0.13
CA SER A 485 -2.00 1.28 1.22
C SER A 485 -0.53 0.84 1.29
N ALA A 486 0.21 0.97 0.19
CA ALA A 486 1.65 0.71 0.10
C ALA A 486 2.52 1.92 0.45
N ALA A 487 1.98 3.13 0.41
CA ALA A 487 2.70 4.36 0.73
C ALA A 487 1.83 5.29 1.58
N THR A 488 2.45 6.29 2.19
CA THR A 488 1.77 7.44 2.79
C THR A 488 2.15 8.71 2.05
N PHE A 489 1.24 9.69 1.95
CA PHE A 489 1.60 10.99 1.38
C PHE A 489 2.60 11.71 2.29
N SER A 490 3.71 12.20 1.70
CA SER A 490 4.65 13.15 2.32
C SER A 490 4.33 14.59 1.91
N SER A 491 3.71 14.76 0.74
CA SER A 491 3.17 16.02 0.26
C SER A 491 1.86 15.78 -0.52
N SER A 492 1.26 16.84 -1.08
CA SER A 492 0.04 16.70 -1.89
C SER A 492 0.25 15.91 -3.19
N SER A 493 1.49 15.77 -3.66
CA SER A 493 1.85 15.09 -4.91
C SER A 493 2.85 13.94 -4.72
N GLU A 494 3.49 13.85 -3.55
CA GLU A 494 4.53 12.85 -3.26
C GLU A 494 4.05 11.83 -2.22
N ALA A 495 4.34 10.56 -2.48
CA ALA A 495 4.13 9.47 -1.53
C ALA A 495 5.47 8.80 -1.17
N CYS A 496 5.59 8.35 0.08
CA CYS A 496 6.78 7.70 0.60
C CYS A 496 6.44 6.29 1.09
N ILE A 497 7.34 5.36 0.83
CA ILE A 497 7.33 4.03 1.42
C ILE A 497 8.46 3.93 2.45
N SER A 498 8.10 4.09 3.72
CA SER A 498 9.04 4.11 4.85
C SER A 498 8.66 3.12 5.95
N GLU A 499 7.46 2.54 5.89
CA GLU A 499 6.87 1.76 6.97
C GLU A 499 7.40 0.32 6.99
N PRO A 500 7.94 -0.16 8.12
CA PRO A 500 8.54 -1.50 8.23
C PRO A 500 7.57 -2.65 7.94
N ILE A 501 6.34 -2.57 8.45
CA ILE A 501 5.28 -3.57 8.17
C ILE A 501 4.95 -3.63 6.67
N VAL A 502 4.94 -2.47 5.99
CA VAL A 502 4.73 -2.41 4.54
C VAL A 502 5.91 -3.05 3.81
N MET A 503 7.17 -2.77 4.21
CA MET A 503 8.35 -3.41 3.62
C MET A 503 8.40 -4.91 3.80
N ALA A 504 8.07 -5.41 4.98
CA ALA A 504 7.97 -6.84 5.21
C ALA A 504 6.87 -7.47 4.32
N ARG A 505 5.72 -6.80 4.17
CA ARG A 505 4.65 -7.28 3.28
C ARG A 505 5.06 -7.28 1.80
N LEU A 506 5.69 -6.21 1.29
CA LEU A 506 6.13 -6.17 -0.10
C LEU A 506 7.23 -7.21 -0.37
N THR A 507 8.13 -7.43 0.59
CA THR A 507 9.13 -8.50 0.51
C THR A 507 8.47 -9.86 0.36
N GLN A 508 7.47 -10.17 1.20
CA GLN A 508 6.71 -11.42 1.11
C GLN A 508 5.98 -11.54 -0.24
N TRP A 509 5.30 -10.48 -0.68
CA TRP A 509 4.61 -10.44 -1.97
C TRP A 509 5.58 -10.70 -3.14
N LEU A 510 6.78 -10.12 -3.12
CA LEU A 510 7.76 -10.30 -4.20
C LEU A 510 8.12 -11.77 -4.44
N THR A 511 8.13 -12.59 -3.38
CA THR A 511 8.44 -14.03 -3.48
C THR A 511 7.34 -14.83 -4.18
N THR A 512 6.09 -14.40 -4.07
CA THR A 512 4.93 -15.09 -4.66
C THR A 512 4.46 -14.46 -5.96
N SER A 513 4.85 -13.21 -6.21
CA SER A 513 4.37 -12.39 -7.31
C SER A 513 4.58 -13.02 -8.68
N THR A 514 3.55 -12.93 -9.53
CA THR A 514 3.62 -13.39 -10.92
C THR A 514 4.05 -12.31 -11.89
N THR A 515 3.91 -11.03 -11.54
CA THR A 515 4.25 -9.90 -12.42
C THR A 515 5.46 -9.10 -11.95
N ALA A 516 5.77 -9.15 -10.65
CA ALA A 516 6.83 -8.37 -10.02
C ALA A 516 8.02 -9.22 -9.57
N SER A 517 7.93 -10.55 -9.50
CA SER A 517 9.14 -11.38 -9.31
C SER A 517 10.06 -11.28 -10.53
N LEU A 518 11.33 -11.71 -10.41
CA LEU A 518 12.26 -11.76 -11.54
C LEU A 518 11.65 -12.54 -12.71
N HIS A 519 11.05 -13.69 -12.42
CA HIS A 519 10.37 -14.50 -13.45
C HIS A 519 9.24 -13.70 -14.11
N GLY A 520 8.43 -13.00 -13.31
CA GLY A 520 7.37 -12.13 -13.83
C GLY A 520 7.89 -11.02 -14.73
N VAL A 521 8.99 -10.35 -14.34
CA VAL A 521 9.63 -9.29 -15.13
C VAL A 521 10.20 -9.84 -16.44
N ILE A 522 10.85 -11.01 -16.41
CA ILE A 522 11.36 -11.68 -17.62
C ILE A 522 10.20 -12.01 -18.56
N THR A 523 9.16 -12.70 -18.07
CA THR A 523 8.00 -13.08 -18.89
C THR A 523 7.36 -11.85 -19.54
N ARG A 524 7.10 -10.80 -18.75
CA ARG A 524 6.54 -9.55 -19.28
C ARG A 524 7.43 -8.88 -20.31
N LYS A 525 8.75 -8.89 -20.11
CA LYS A 525 9.69 -8.31 -21.09
C LYS A 525 9.73 -9.12 -22.39
N LEU A 526 9.60 -10.44 -22.32
CA LEU A 526 9.52 -11.31 -23.50
C LEU A 526 8.20 -11.13 -24.26
N GLU A 527 7.10 -10.87 -23.54
CA GLU A 527 5.78 -10.57 -24.12
C GLU A 527 5.69 -9.13 -24.65
N ASP A 528 6.33 -8.18 -23.98
CA ASP A 528 6.34 -6.76 -24.29
C ASP A 528 7.77 -6.20 -24.31
N ASN A 529 8.34 -6.12 -25.52
CA ASN A 529 9.66 -5.57 -25.74
C ASN A 529 9.78 -4.06 -25.39
N THR A 530 8.67 -3.33 -25.18
CA THR A 530 8.69 -1.92 -24.79
C THR A 530 8.92 -1.70 -23.30
N LEU A 531 8.75 -2.75 -22.48
CA LEU A 531 8.96 -2.69 -21.04
C LEU A 531 10.41 -2.28 -20.70
N VAL A 532 10.58 -1.21 -19.92
CA VAL A 532 11.89 -0.77 -19.44
C VAL A 532 12.28 -1.57 -18.20
N VAL A 533 13.22 -2.51 -18.34
CA VAL A 533 13.61 -3.44 -17.25
C VAL A 533 14.47 -2.78 -16.17
N ASP A 534 15.10 -1.65 -16.47
CA ASP A 534 15.97 -0.95 -15.52
C ASP A 534 15.15 -0.33 -14.37
N ASP A 535 13.95 0.15 -14.69
CA ASP A 535 13.02 0.68 -13.69
C ASP A 535 12.49 -0.42 -12.76
N ALA A 536 12.60 -1.69 -13.16
CA ALA A 536 12.19 -2.85 -12.38
C ALA A 536 13.28 -3.40 -11.45
N ALA A 537 14.43 -2.74 -11.30
CA ALA A 537 15.59 -3.29 -10.57
C ALA A 537 15.92 -4.74 -10.98
N PHE A 538 15.85 -5.00 -12.30
CA PHE A 538 15.99 -6.35 -12.86
C PHE A 538 17.29 -7.03 -12.46
N ILE A 539 18.41 -6.30 -12.52
CA ILE A 539 19.74 -6.80 -12.15
C ILE A 539 19.81 -7.31 -10.71
N CYS A 540 19.13 -6.64 -9.78
CA CYS A 540 19.08 -7.05 -8.38
C CYS A 540 18.41 -8.42 -8.20
N GLY A 541 17.41 -8.75 -9.02
CA GLY A 541 16.80 -10.08 -9.05
C GLY A 541 17.63 -11.10 -9.82
N LEU A 542 18.27 -10.69 -10.92
CA LEU A 542 19.07 -11.57 -11.78
C LEU A 542 20.27 -12.17 -11.04
N ALA A 543 20.97 -11.39 -10.21
CA ALA A 543 22.15 -11.87 -9.48
C ALA A 543 21.86 -13.10 -8.59
N PRO A 544 20.86 -13.11 -7.69
CA PRO A 544 20.41 -14.31 -6.98
C PRO A 544 20.06 -15.48 -7.87
N ALA A 545 19.43 -15.23 -9.03
CA ALA A 545 19.08 -16.30 -9.97
C ALA A 545 20.29 -16.95 -10.61
N LEU A 546 21.28 -16.14 -11.03
CA LEU A 546 22.55 -16.63 -11.55
C LEU A 546 23.34 -17.36 -10.46
N TRP A 547 23.29 -16.85 -9.23
CA TRP A 547 23.90 -17.50 -8.06
C TRP A 547 23.36 -18.90 -7.85
N ASP A 548 22.04 -19.03 -7.72
CA ASP A 548 21.37 -20.30 -7.45
C ASP A 548 21.57 -21.29 -8.62
N ALA A 549 21.50 -20.83 -9.86
CA ALA A 549 21.68 -21.66 -11.05
C ALA A 549 23.09 -22.26 -11.14
N LEU A 550 24.13 -21.43 -11.01
CA LEU A 550 25.52 -21.88 -11.16
C LEU A 550 26.01 -22.65 -9.93
N SER A 551 25.59 -22.28 -8.73
CA SER A 551 25.88 -23.05 -7.51
C SER A 551 25.22 -24.44 -7.52
N GLY A 552 24.14 -24.61 -8.29
CA GLY A 552 23.47 -25.90 -8.52
C GLY A 552 24.22 -26.85 -9.47
N GLY A 553 25.42 -26.51 -9.92
CA GLY A 553 26.25 -27.34 -10.79
C GLY A 553 25.92 -27.24 -12.28
N MET A 554 25.11 -26.26 -12.70
CA MET A 554 24.85 -26.01 -14.12
C MET A 554 26.11 -25.53 -14.83
N THR A 555 26.28 -25.92 -16.09
CA THR A 555 27.36 -25.42 -16.95
C THR A 555 26.96 -24.10 -17.61
N LEU A 556 27.92 -23.32 -18.10
CA LEU A 556 27.63 -22.02 -18.71
C LEU A 556 26.76 -22.13 -19.95
N GLN A 557 26.92 -23.21 -20.73
CA GLN A 557 26.10 -23.49 -21.90
C GLN A 557 24.65 -23.88 -21.58
N ASP A 558 24.38 -24.35 -20.36
CA ASP A 558 23.03 -24.68 -19.97
C ASP A 558 22.25 -23.40 -19.68
N LEU A 559 22.95 -22.38 -19.17
CA LEU A 559 22.37 -21.10 -18.75
C LEU A 559 22.45 -20.00 -19.80
N PHE A 560 23.44 -20.06 -20.69
CA PHE A 560 23.74 -19.03 -21.69
C PHE A 560 23.82 -19.61 -23.09
N ASP A 561 23.24 -18.89 -24.04
CA ASP A 561 23.33 -19.17 -25.46
C ASP A 561 24.58 -18.49 -26.02
N PHE A 562 25.53 -19.26 -26.55
CA PHE A 562 26.76 -18.75 -27.15
C PHE A 562 26.63 -18.68 -28.67
N PRO A 563 26.36 -17.50 -29.25
CA PRO A 563 26.31 -17.33 -30.68
C PRO A 563 27.69 -17.52 -31.31
N GLY A 564 27.71 -18.04 -32.52
CA GLY A 564 28.92 -18.26 -33.31
C GLY A 564 29.70 -19.47 -32.83
N HIS A 565 31.02 -19.32 -32.78
CA HIS A 565 31.89 -20.38 -32.29
C HIS A 565 31.89 -20.40 -30.76
N LYS A 566 31.13 -21.36 -30.21
CA LYS A 566 31.07 -21.64 -28.79
C LYS A 566 32.47 -21.90 -28.21
N PRO A 567 32.87 -21.18 -27.14
CA PRO A 567 34.14 -21.45 -26.47
C PRO A 567 34.17 -22.86 -25.89
N ILE A 568 35.36 -23.51 -25.94
CA ILE A 568 35.54 -24.89 -25.44
C ILE A 568 35.16 -25.05 -23.96
N TRP A 569 35.24 -23.96 -23.19
CA TRP A 569 34.93 -23.95 -21.77
C TRP A 569 33.46 -23.69 -21.45
N ALA A 570 32.61 -23.41 -22.45
CA ALA A 570 31.19 -23.17 -22.20
C ALA A 570 30.50 -24.41 -21.58
N SER A 571 31.02 -25.61 -21.83
CA SER A 571 30.55 -26.87 -21.23
C SER A 571 31.18 -27.21 -19.88
N HIS A 572 32.10 -26.39 -19.37
CA HIS A 572 32.72 -26.65 -18.07
C HIS A 572 31.84 -26.14 -16.93
N ALA A 573 32.01 -26.78 -15.76
CA ALA A 573 31.48 -26.26 -14.52
C ALA A 573 32.13 -24.91 -14.19
N ALA A 574 31.33 -23.99 -13.66
CA ALA A 574 31.77 -22.68 -13.22
C ALA A 574 31.40 -22.47 -11.75
N ALA A 575 32.26 -21.77 -11.03
CA ALA A 575 32.03 -21.36 -9.64
C ALA A 575 32.25 -19.86 -9.49
N PHE A 576 31.55 -19.21 -8.57
CA PHE A 576 31.81 -17.80 -8.28
C PHE A 576 33.15 -17.61 -7.58
N ALA A 577 33.82 -16.52 -7.91
CA ALA A 577 35.07 -16.13 -7.27
C ALA A 577 35.05 -14.64 -6.91
N LEU A 578 35.73 -14.30 -5.83
CA LEU A 578 35.97 -12.92 -5.41
C LEU A 578 37.35 -12.49 -5.87
N PRO A 579 37.47 -11.38 -6.64
CA PRO A 579 38.76 -10.87 -7.05
C PRO A 579 39.50 -10.22 -5.87
N GLN A 580 40.77 -10.55 -5.70
CA GLN A 580 41.67 -9.94 -4.72
C GLN A 580 42.98 -9.54 -5.40
N LEU A 581 42.88 -8.56 -6.30
CA LEU A 581 43.98 -8.15 -7.17
C LEU A 581 44.92 -7.20 -6.43
N THR A 582 46.01 -7.67 -5.84
CA THR A 582 47.00 -6.77 -5.22
C THR A 582 48.02 -6.27 -6.26
N GLN A 583 48.95 -5.38 -5.87
CA GLN A 583 50.04 -4.97 -6.75
C GLN A 583 51.01 -6.13 -7.07
N ARG A 584 51.18 -7.09 -6.16
CA ARG A 584 52.21 -8.15 -6.26
C ARG A 584 51.66 -9.55 -6.50
N ARG A 585 50.40 -9.81 -6.14
CA ARG A 585 49.76 -11.12 -6.22
C ARG A 585 48.30 -11.00 -6.65
N ASN A 586 47.89 -11.88 -7.55
CA ASN A 586 46.51 -12.00 -7.95
C ASN A 586 45.95 -13.23 -7.24
N HIS A 587 45.05 -12.99 -6.30
CA HIS A 587 44.34 -14.06 -5.61
C HIS A 587 42.86 -13.97 -5.98
N PHE A 588 42.23 -15.13 -6.11
CA PHE A 588 40.80 -15.24 -6.33
C PHE A 588 40.27 -16.22 -5.29
N LYS A 589 39.37 -15.73 -4.44
CA LYS A 589 38.76 -16.56 -3.40
C LYS A 589 37.51 -17.22 -3.97
N LEU A 590 37.49 -18.54 -4.05
CA LEU A 590 36.30 -19.29 -4.44
C LEU A 590 35.22 -19.18 -3.38
N LEU A 591 33.98 -19.16 -3.85
CA LEU A 591 32.82 -19.12 -3.00
C LEU A 591 32.03 -20.42 -3.09
N ASP A 592 32.05 -21.17 -2.00
CA ASP A 592 31.32 -22.44 -1.89
C ASP A 592 29.92 -22.27 -1.27
N ALA A 593 29.64 -21.10 -0.68
CA ALA A 593 28.38 -20.81 0.00
C ALA A 593 27.96 -19.35 -0.19
N ARG A 594 26.66 -19.09 -0.04
CA ARG A 594 26.07 -17.74 -0.12
C ARG A 594 26.65 -16.86 0.99
N PRO A 595 27.26 -15.71 0.69
CA PRO A 595 27.81 -14.83 1.71
C PRO A 595 26.71 -14.28 2.63
N PRO A 596 26.99 -14.17 3.95
CA PRO A 596 26.02 -13.62 4.91
C PRO A 596 25.82 -12.11 4.73
N GLU A 597 26.80 -11.40 4.19
CA GLU A 597 26.77 -9.94 3.96
C GLU A 597 25.85 -9.53 2.80
N GLY A 598 25.40 -10.51 1.99
CA GLY A 598 24.59 -10.29 0.80
C GLY A 598 25.33 -10.65 -0.48
N LEU A 599 24.59 -10.68 -1.60
CA LEU A 599 25.13 -11.04 -2.91
C LEU A 599 25.64 -9.84 -3.70
N ILE A 600 25.05 -8.66 -3.49
CA ILE A 600 25.19 -7.51 -4.39
C ILE A 600 25.69 -6.31 -3.60
N ARG A 601 26.65 -5.59 -4.19
CA ARG A 601 27.05 -4.24 -3.80
C ARG A 601 26.77 -3.28 -4.96
N SER A 602 26.34 -2.05 -4.68
CA SER A 602 26.26 -0.99 -5.69
C SER A 602 27.43 -0.03 -5.54
N ALA A 603 28.09 0.27 -6.66
CA ALA A 603 29.12 1.29 -6.77
C ALA A 603 28.47 2.67 -7.01
N THR A 604 29.04 3.69 -6.39
CA THR A 604 28.67 5.10 -6.61
C THR A 604 29.71 5.86 -7.42
N SER A 605 30.92 5.29 -7.53
CA SER A 605 32.05 5.87 -8.24
C SER A 605 32.89 4.79 -8.92
N PRO A 606 33.73 5.16 -9.90
CA PRO A 606 34.68 4.23 -10.49
C PRO A 606 35.64 3.61 -9.48
N GLN A 607 35.98 4.33 -8.41
CA GLN A 607 36.84 3.84 -7.35
C GLN A 607 36.21 2.66 -6.59
N ASP A 608 34.89 2.65 -6.38
CA ASP A 608 34.20 1.54 -5.73
C ASP A 608 34.34 0.22 -6.51
N VAL A 609 34.31 0.30 -7.85
CA VAL A 609 34.50 -0.87 -8.73
C VAL A 609 35.94 -1.37 -8.68
N LEU A 610 36.91 -0.45 -8.69
CA LEU A 610 38.33 -0.80 -8.55
C LEU A 610 38.60 -1.41 -7.16
N ASP A 611 38.05 -0.83 -6.10
CA ASP A 611 38.17 -1.36 -4.74
C ASP A 611 37.54 -2.74 -4.62
N TRP A 612 36.41 -2.98 -5.30
CA TRP A 612 35.82 -4.30 -5.38
C TRP A 612 36.73 -5.30 -6.09
N LEU A 613 37.40 -4.94 -7.19
CA LEU A 613 38.41 -5.80 -7.83
C LEU A 613 39.62 -6.08 -6.92
N HIS A 614 39.95 -5.16 -6.01
CA HIS A 614 41.07 -5.30 -5.08
C HIS A 614 40.73 -6.12 -3.83
N THR A 615 39.51 -5.97 -3.31
CA THR A 615 39.09 -6.52 -2.01
C THR A 615 38.17 -7.72 -2.12
N GLY A 616 37.33 -7.76 -3.17
CA GLY A 616 36.37 -8.81 -3.43
C GLY A 616 35.30 -8.93 -2.35
N SER A 617 34.67 -7.82 -1.95
CA SER A 617 33.74 -7.85 -0.81
C SER A 617 32.43 -8.61 -1.08
N HIS A 618 31.94 -8.62 -2.32
CA HIS A 618 30.66 -9.22 -2.69
C HIS A 618 30.77 -10.01 -4.00
N PRO A 619 29.99 -11.08 -4.22
CA PRO A 619 30.02 -11.86 -5.47
C PRO A 619 29.66 -11.04 -6.70
N PHE A 620 28.70 -10.12 -6.56
CA PHE A 620 28.24 -9.24 -7.62
C PHE A 620 28.44 -7.77 -7.24
N ILE A 621 28.76 -6.96 -8.24
CA ILE A 621 28.73 -5.50 -8.13
C ILE A 621 27.92 -4.88 -9.26
N ILE A 622 27.00 -3.98 -8.92
CA ILE A 622 26.37 -3.06 -9.86
C ILE A 622 27.33 -1.88 -10.00
N PRO A 623 28.00 -1.69 -11.14
CA PRO A 623 28.96 -0.60 -11.28
C PRO A 623 28.26 0.77 -11.34
N ASP A 624 29.05 1.84 -11.27
CA ASP A 624 28.53 3.19 -11.47
C ASP A 624 28.08 3.42 -12.93
N VAL A 625 27.37 4.52 -13.16
CA VAL A 625 26.74 4.82 -14.46
C VAL A 625 27.73 5.00 -15.62
N ASP A 626 29.01 5.28 -15.34
CA ASP A 626 30.04 5.53 -16.36
C ASP A 626 30.79 4.25 -16.81
N PHE A 627 30.61 3.12 -16.11
CA PHE A 627 31.32 1.87 -16.45
C PHE A 627 30.92 1.33 -17.84
N GLY A 628 29.61 1.24 -18.09
CA GLY A 628 29.03 0.78 -19.36
C GLY A 628 28.49 -0.65 -19.40
N ALA A 629 28.42 -1.33 -18.26
CA ALA A 629 27.75 -2.60 -18.02
C ALA A 629 26.85 -2.43 -16.79
N ASP A 630 25.87 -3.31 -16.61
CA ASP A 630 24.85 -3.16 -15.57
C ASP A 630 25.11 -4.08 -14.35
N LEU A 631 25.90 -5.15 -14.52
CA LEU A 631 26.33 -6.04 -13.44
C LEU A 631 27.70 -6.65 -13.77
N LEU A 632 28.55 -6.78 -12.75
CA LEU A 632 29.85 -7.44 -12.86
C LEU A 632 29.95 -8.57 -11.82
N PHE A 633 30.59 -9.66 -12.21
CA PHE A 633 30.99 -10.74 -11.30
C PHE A 633 32.13 -11.56 -11.91
N VAL A 634 32.89 -12.26 -11.07
CA VAL A 634 33.99 -13.13 -11.51
C VAL A 634 33.60 -14.58 -11.35
N MET A 635 33.89 -15.39 -12.38
CA MET A 635 33.73 -16.84 -12.32
C MET A 635 35.08 -17.52 -12.48
N GLN A 636 35.28 -18.59 -11.73
CA GLN A 636 36.28 -19.60 -12.02
C GLN A 636 35.66 -20.61 -12.99
N ILE A 637 36.34 -20.87 -14.10
CA ILE A 637 36.01 -21.94 -15.02
C ILE A 637 36.95 -23.09 -14.72
N HIS A 638 36.41 -24.28 -14.46
CA HIS A 638 37.21 -25.46 -14.13
C HIS A 638 38.33 -25.67 -15.17
N SER A 639 39.57 -25.73 -14.69
CA SER A 639 40.80 -25.95 -15.48
C SER A 639 41.19 -24.87 -16.51
N GLN A 640 40.48 -23.76 -16.60
CA GLN A 640 40.69 -22.74 -17.65
C GLN A 640 41.00 -21.34 -17.12
N GLY A 641 40.79 -21.09 -15.83
CA GLY A 641 41.16 -19.85 -15.15
C GLY A 641 39.95 -19.05 -14.67
N TYR A 642 40.07 -17.72 -14.70
CA TYR A 642 39.06 -16.80 -14.19
C TYR A 642 38.60 -15.86 -15.29
N ILE A 643 37.32 -15.54 -15.29
CA ILE A 643 36.70 -14.66 -16.27
C ILE A 643 35.88 -13.58 -15.55
N LEU A 644 36.00 -12.33 -16.01
CA LEU A 644 35.11 -11.26 -15.58
C LEU A 644 33.87 -11.24 -16.48
N VAL A 645 32.70 -11.51 -15.92
CA VAL A 645 31.43 -11.43 -16.64
C VAL A 645 30.90 -10.01 -16.54
N CYS A 646 30.60 -9.42 -17.69
CA CYS A 646 29.98 -8.10 -17.82
C CYS A 646 28.56 -8.28 -18.38
N VAL A 647 27.54 -8.03 -17.55
CA VAL A 647 26.13 -8.17 -17.96
C VAL A 647 25.63 -6.85 -18.52
N HIS A 648 24.89 -6.93 -19.62
CA HIS A 648 24.30 -5.78 -20.29
C HIS A 648 22.79 -5.98 -20.44
N THR A 649 22.00 -5.10 -19.81
CA THR A 649 20.56 -4.97 -20.01
C THR A 649 20.24 -3.85 -20.98
N LYS A 650 21.09 -2.82 -21.00
CA LYS A 650 21.02 -1.71 -21.93
C LYS A 650 21.93 -1.92 -23.12
N PHE A 651 21.40 -1.67 -24.30
CA PHE A 651 22.19 -1.62 -25.52
C PHE A 651 22.08 -0.22 -26.08
N MET A 652 23.23 0.37 -26.41
CA MET A 652 23.21 1.55 -27.25
C MET A 652 22.61 1.12 -28.58
N GLU A 653 21.41 1.59 -28.89
CA GLU A 653 20.91 1.52 -30.26
C GLU A 653 21.94 2.29 -31.10
N PRO A 654 22.68 1.61 -32.00
CA PRO A 654 23.53 2.36 -32.90
C PRO A 654 22.62 3.30 -33.68
N VAL A 655 23.02 4.56 -33.85
CA VAL A 655 22.35 5.58 -34.71
C VAL A 655 22.26 5.12 -36.19
N ARG A 656 22.65 3.88 -36.50
CA ARG A 656 22.66 3.28 -37.83
C ARG A 656 21.24 2.85 -38.20
N GLY A 657 20.84 3.17 -39.42
CA GLY A 657 19.46 3.15 -39.88
C GLY A 657 18.68 1.86 -39.59
N ARG A 658 17.66 1.98 -38.73
CA ARG A 658 16.35 1.28 -38.62
C ARG A 658 16.20 -0.24 -38.87
N ARG A 659 17.20 -1.03 -39.29
CA ARG A 659 16.97 -2.42 -39.76
C ARG A 659 17.68 -3.53 -39.00
N ASP A 660 18.68 -3.24 -38.17
CA ASP A 660 19.36 -4.29 -37.39
C ASP A 660 19.19 -4.07 -35.89
N LEU A 661 18.34 -4.87 -35.25
CA LEU A 661 17.99 -4.75 -33.82
C LEU A 661 18.98 -5.47 -32.89
N ARG A 662 20.02 -6.09 -33.45
CA ARG A 662 21.01 -6.88 -32.72
C ARG A 662 22.03 -5.98 -32.02
N ALA A 663 22.54 -6.43 -30.88
CA ALA A 663 23.47 -5.70 -30.05
C ALA A 663 24.92 -5.79 -30.55
N VAL A 664 25.66 -4.69 -30.45
CA VAL A 664 27.13 -4.71 -30.56
C VAL A 664 27.69 -4.73 -29.15
N PRO A 665 28.34 -5.85 -28.73
CA PRO A 665 29.01 -5.92 -27.45
C PRO A 665 30.06 -4.80 -27.33
N ARG A 666 30.16 -4.18 -26.16
CA ARG A 666 31.21 -3.17 -25.92
C ARG A 666 32.57 -3.86 -25.82
N ASP A 667 33.58 -3.28 -26.47
CA ASP A 667 34.96 -3.70 -26.26
C ASP A 667 35.34 -3.34 -24.80
N PRO A 668 35.87 -4.26 -23.97
CA PRO A 668 36.34 -3.92 -22.62
C PRO A 668 37.36 -2.78 -22.59
N GLY A 669 38.10 -2.59 -23.70
CA GLY A 669 38.94 -1.42 -23.92
C GLY A 669 38.20 -0.08 -23.92
N THR A 670 36.87 -0.10 -23.90
CA THR A 670 36.01 1.09 -23.93
C THR A 670 35.23 1.33 -22.64
N PHE A 671 35.38 0.48 -21.63
CA PHE A 671 34.80 0.75 -20.31
C PHE A 671 35.49 1.95 -19.67
N TYR A 672 34.72 2.78 -18.97
CA TYR A 672 35.16 4.09 -18.48
C TYR A 672 35.77 5.01 -19.55
N ASN A 673 35.29 4.96 -20.79
CA ASN A 673 35.76 5.85 -21.86
C ASN A 673 35.74 7.34 -21.50
N ASN A 674 34.82 7.76 -20.64
CA ASN A 674 34.69 9.14 -20.20
C ASN A 674 35.58 9.48 -18.99
N VAL A 675 36.24 8.49 -18.39
CA VAL A 675 37.08 8.62 -17.20
C VAL A 675 38.41 7.90 -17.45
N PRO A 676 39.35 8.51 -18.20
CA PRO A 676 40.56 7.84 -18.71
C PRO A 676 41.43 7.22 -17.61
N GLU A 677 41.56 7.87 -16.45
CA GLU A 677 42.31 7.33 -15.31
C GLU A 677 41.69 6.04 -14.78
N ALA A 678 40.36 5.99 -14.63
CA ALA A 678 39.66 4.80 -14.19
C ALA A 678 39.75 3.69 -15.24
N GLN A 679 39.66 4.04 -16.53
CA GLN A 679 39.87 3.11 -17.64
C GLN A 679 41.27 2.49 -17.60
N GLU A 680 42.33 3.29 -17.46
CA GLU A 680 43.70 2.79 -17.40
C GLU A 680 43.89 1.83 -16.21
N ARG A 681 43.39 2.22 -15.03
CA ARG A 681 43.46 1.39 -13.81
C ARG A 681 42.64 0.11 -13.95
N PHE A 682 41.48 0.17 -14.58
CA PHE A 682 40.64 -0.99 -14.85
C PHE A 682 41.31 -1.94 -15.85
N LEU A 683 41.88 -1.44 -16.95
CA LEU A 683 42.62 -2.25 -17.91
C LEU A 683 43.88 -2.86 -17.28
N SER A 684 44.57 -2.12 -16.42
CA SER A 684 45.67 -2.63 -15.61
C SER A 684 45.23 -3.77 -14.69
N ALA A 685 44.03 -3.68 -14.10
CA ALA A 685 43.43 -4.75 -13.31
C ALA A 685 43.02 -5.95 -14.18
N LEU A 686 42.44 -5.74 -15.37
CA LEU A 686 42.08 -6.82 -16.30
C LEU A 686 43.30 -7.59 -16.79
N ASN A 687 44.43 -6.90 -17.05
CA ASN A 687 45.68 -7.54 -17.48
C ASN A 687 46.28 -8.48 -16.42
N LYS A 688 45.80 -8.41 -15.17
CA LYS A 688 46.19 -9.31 -14.09
C LYS A 688 45.42 -10.64 -14.08
N PHE A 689 44.31 -10.74 -14.81
CA PHE A 689 43.57 -11.99 -14.94
C PHE A 689 44.35 -12.98 -15.84
N PRO A 690 44.23 -14.30 -15.59
CA PRO A 690 44.80 -15.30 -16.49
C PRO A 690 44.23 -15.18 -17.91
N GLN A 691 45.04 -15.50 -18.92
CA GLN A 691 44.57 -15.52 -20.31
C GLN A 691 43.49 -16.58 -20.50
N LEU A 692 42.41 -16.20 -21.18
CA LEU A 692 41.27 -17.08 -21.42
C LEU A 692 41.38 -17.74 -22.80
N GLN A 693 41.42 -19.06 -22.85
CA GLN A 693 41.47 -19.80 -24.12
C GLN A 693 40.10 -19.77 -24.82
N LEU A 694 40.07 -19.39 -26.10
CA LEU A 694 38.85 -19.38 -26.93
C LEU A 694 38.64 -20.70 -27.68
N GLY A 695 39.73 -21.42 -27.96
CA GLY A 695 39.76 -22.67 -28.70
C GLY A 695 41.00 -22.77 -29.58
N SER A 696 40.98 -23.69 -30.55
CA SER A 696 42.04 -23.86 -31.56
C SER A 696 41.68 -23.17 -32.87
N ARG A 697 42.63 -22.44 -33.48
CA ARG A 697 42.46 -21.96 -34.86
C ARG A 697 42.48 -23.16 -35.82
N LYS A 698 41.66 -23.15 -36.89
CA LYS A 698 41.81 -24.12 -37.99
C LYS A 698 43.28 -24.09 -38.45
N ARG A 699 43.89 -25.28 -38.55
CA ARG A 699 45.31 -25.43 -38.92
C ARG A 699 45.62 -24.56 -40.14
N ALA A 700 46.65 -23.73 -40.04
CA ALA A 700 47.30 -23.24 -41.24
C ALA A 700 47.84 -24.48 -41.98
N ARG A 701 47.66 -24.57 -43.30
CA ARG A 701 48.20 -25.68 -44.10
C ARG A 701 49.70 -25.84 -43.76
N GLY A 702 50.07 -26.93 -43.10
CA GLY A 702 51.45 -27.27 -42.75
C GLY A 702 51.87 -27.15 -41.27
N ALA A 703 51.00 -26.67 -40.36
CA ALA A 703 51.31 -26.68 -38.92
C ALA A 703 50.86 -28.00 -38.26
N GLU A 704 51.78 -28.68 -37.55
CA GLU A 704 51.50 -29.95 -36.87
C GLU A 704 50.55 -29.79 -35.67
N ASP A 705 50.67 -28.68 -34.92
CA ASP A 705 49.83 -28.40 -33.75
C ASP A 705 48.89 -27.20 -33.94
N PRO A 706 47.61 -27.33 -33.53
CA PRO A 706 46.69 -26.20 -33.50
C PRO A 706 47.14 -25.16 -32.46
N LEU A 707 47.48 -23.95 -32.92
CA LEU A 707 47.75 -22.82 -32.03
C LEU A 707 46.49 -22.47 -31.22
N ALA A 708 46.63 -22.51 -29.89
CA ALA A 708 45.61 -22.03 -28.97
C ALA A 708 45.37 -20.53 -29.21
N ARG A 709 44.11 -20.17 -29.41
CA ARG A 709 43.67 -18.78 -29.49
C ARG A 709 43.27 -18.33 -28.08
N TYR A 710 43.78 -17.19 -27.65
CA TYR A 710 43.41 -16.54 -26.40
C TYR A 710 42.60 -15.29 -26.66
N ALA A 711 41.69 -14.96 -25.75
CA ALA A 711 40.91 -13.73 -25.81
C ALA A 711 41.83 -12.52 -25.54
N ARG A 712 41.54 -11.39 -26.20
CA ARG A 712 42.24 -10.12 -25.95
C ARG A 712 42.11 -9.68 -24.49
N PHE A 713 40.91 -9.86 -23.94
CA PHE A 713 40.61 -9.63 -22.52
C PHE A 713 39.90 -10.87 -21.96
N PRO A 714 40.18 -11.28 -20.71
CA PRO A 714 39.52 -12.41 -20.05
C PRO A 714 38.15 -12.00 -19.51
N THR A 715 37.29 -11.53 -20.41
CA THR A 715 35.95 -11.06 -20.14
C THR A 715 34.91 -11.85 -20.92
N LEU A 716 33.70 -11.97 -20.39
CA LEU A 716 32.52 -12.45 -21.13
C LEU A 716 31.46 -11.37 -21.12
N SER A 717 31.03 -10.92 -22.29
CA SER A 717 29.88 -10.04 -22.41
C SER A 717 28.59 -10.87 -22.42
N LEU A 718 27.79 -10.72 -21.37
CA LEU A 718 26.52 -11.41 -21.21
C LEU A 718 25.36 -10.47 -21.54
N LEU A 719 24.64 -10.75 -22.62
CA LEU A 719 23.56 -9.90 -23.13
C LEU A 719 22.20 -10.39 -22.60
N CYS A 720 21.42 -9.49 -22.01
CA CYS A 720 20.04 -9.75 -21.64
C CYS A 720 19.09 -9.23 -22.73
N PHE A 721 18.10 -10.02 -23.15
CA PHE A 721 17.02 -9.62 -24.07
C PHE A 721 17.47 -9.15 -25.47
N LYS A 722 18.73 -9.40 -25.85
CA LYS A 722 19.24 -9.14 -27.20
C LYS A 722 20.12 -10.28 -27.68
N GLU A 723 20.07 -10.49 -28.99
CA GLU A 723 21.04 -11.27 -29.72
C GLU A 723 22.17 -10.36 -30.20
N PRO A 724 23.42 -10.87 -30.29
CA PRO A 724 24.51 -10.07 -30.81
C PRO A 724 24.50 -10.02 -32.34
N TRP A 725 25.11 -8.97 -32.88
CA TRP A 725 25.02 -8.58 -34.29
C TRP A 725 25.42 -9.65 -35.31
N ARG A 726 26.43 -10.46 -35.02
CA ARG A 726 26.98 -11.44 -35.95
C ARG A 726 26.94 -12.84 -35.35
N ALA A 727 25.78 -13.47 -35.42
CA ALA A 727 25.54 -14.78 -34.80
C ALA A 727 26.43 -15.92 -35.32
N ASN A 728 27.16 -15.73 -36.42
CA ASN A 728 28.04 -16.75 -37.02
C ASN A 728 29.54 -16.42 -36.88
N GLU A 729 29.91 -15.30 -36.25
CA GLU A 729 31.31 -14.91 -36.08
C GLU A 729 31.82 -15.26 -34.68
N SER A 730 33.13 -15.54 -34.58
CA SER A 730 33.78 -15.64 -33.28
C SER A 730 33.97 -14.25 -32.70
N TYR A 731 33.39 -13.99 -31.53
CA TYR A 731 33.64 -12.77 -30.77
C TYR A 731 34.94 -12.84 -29.97
N ASP A 732 35.58 -11.70 -29.82
CA ASP A 732 36.81 -11.51 -29.04
C ASP A 732 36.76 -10.12 -28.38
N PRO A 733 36.33 -10.04 -27.10
CA PRO A 733 36.07 -11.14 -26.17
C PRO A 733 34.77 -11.94 -26.48
N PRO A 734 34.60 -13.14 -25.87
CA PRO A 734 33.39 -13.95 -25.98
C PRO A 734 32.12 -13.22 -25.58
N VAL A 735 31.03 -13.61 -26.25
CA VAL A 735 29.69 -13.04 -26.04
C VAL A 735 28.72 -14.18 -25.88
N ALA A 736 27.79 -14.03 -24.95
CA ALA A 736 26.67 -14.94 -24.77
C ALA A 736 25.39 -14.16 -24.47
N SER A 737 24.24 -14.76 -24.71
CA SER A 737 22.94 -14.24 -24.30
C SER A 737 22.38 -15.10 -23.17
N VAL A 738 21.64 -14.51 -22.23
CA VAL A 738 21.00 -15.28 -21.16
C VAL A 738 19.87 -16.15 -21.75
N ASN A 739 19.90 -17.46 -21.48
CA ASN A 739 18.82 -18.35 -21.87
C ASN A 739 17.66 -18.22 -20.87
N PHE A 740 16.79 -17.23 -21.09
CA PHE A 740 15.68 -16.95 -20.19
C PHE A 740 14.65 -18.08 -20.15
N THR A 741 14.48 -18.85 -21.23
CA THR A 741 13.62 -20.04 -21.23
C THR A 741 14.09 -21.03 -20.18
N ARG A 742 15.41 -21.29 -20.12
CA ARG A 742 15.97 -22.18 -19.10
C ARG A 742 15.87 -21.58 -17.71
N LEU A 743 16.19 -20.29 -17.54
CA LEU A 743 16.12 -19.62 -16.24
C LEU A 743 14.69 -19.67 -15.67
N LEU A 744 13.66 -19.47 -16.50
CA LEU A 744 12.25 -19.56 -16.11
C LEU A 744 11.81 -20.98 -15.71
N GLN A 745 12.50 -22.02 -16.16
CA GLN A 745 12.24 -23.42 -15.77
C GLN A 745 12.85 -23.77 -14.40
N LEU A 746 13.80 -22.98 -13.90
CA LEU A 746 14.39 -23.20 -12.59
C LEU A 746 13.41 -22.81 -11.47
N ARG A 747 13.71 -23.24 -10.25
CA ARG A 747 12.99 -22.77 -9.07
C ARG A 747 13.14 -21.24 -8.99
N ARG A 748 12.05 -20.54 -8.70
CA ARG A 748 12.07 -19.08 -8.50
C ARG A 748 13.13 -18.71 -7.46
N PRO A 749 14.05 -17.78 -7.78
CA PRO A 749 15.11 -17.40 -6.86
C PRO A 749 14.53 -16.65 -5.66
N VAL A 750 15.18 -16.81 -4.51
CA VAL A 750 14.91 -15.96 -3.34
C VAL A 750 15.68 -14.65 -3.53
N GLU A 751 15.01 -13.69 -4.16
CA GLU A 751 15.59 -12.40 -4.50
C GLU A 751 15.97 -11.57 -3.26
N VAL A 752 15.09 -11.59 -2.26
CA VAL A 752 15.26 -10.89 -0.99
C VAL A 752 15.03 -11.87 0.15
N ASP A 753 15.98 -11.93 1.08
CA ASP A 753 15.78 -12.63 2.33
C ASP A 753 15.01 -11.74 3.31
N ILE A 754 13.81 -12.18 3.69
CA ILE A 754 12.98 -11.45 4.64
C ILE A 754 13.62 -11.35 6.03
N ALA A 755 14.48 -12.30 6.42
CA ALA A 755 15.24 -12.20 7.66
C ALA A 755 16.26 -11.06 7.62
N ALA A 756 16.87 -10.81 6.46
CA ALA A 756 17.76 -9.67 6.28
C ALA A 756 17.00 -8.34 6.33
N VAL A 757 15.81 -8.28 5.72
CA VAL A 757 14.91 -7.10 5.82
C VAL A 757 14.48 -6.87 7.26
N ALA A 758 14.07 -7.92 7.99
CA ALA A 758 13.72 -7.83 9.40
C ALA A 758 14.90 -7.37 10.28
N SER A 759 16.12 -7.84 9.98
CA SER A 759 17.34 -7.41 10.69
C SER A 759 17.62 -5.92 10.45
N ARG A 760 17.42 -5.42 9.22
CA ARG A 760 17.54 -3.98 8.91
C ARG A 760 16.48 -3.15 9.60
N ILE A 761 15.25 -3.64 9.67
CA ILE A 761 14.15 -2.99 10.41
C ILE A 761 14.54 -2.80 11.89
N MET A 762 15.15 -3.82 12.49
CA MET A 762 15.60 -3.77 13.89
C MET A 762 16.90 -2.98 14.11
N GLY A 763 17.76 -2.86 13.09
CA GLY A 763 19.06 -2.22 13.18
C GLY A 763 19.12 -0.78 12.64
N SER A 764 18.01 -0.24 12.11
CA SER A 764 17.98 1.16 11.66
C SER A 764 17.91 2.10 12.86
N GLU A 765 19.07 2.53 13.35
CA GLU A 765 19.26 3.75 14.15
C GLU A 765 19.65 4.93 13.26
#